data_AF-A0A679JBR1-F1
#
_entry.id   AF-A0A679JBR1-F1
#
_cell.length_a   1.000
_cell.length_b   1.000
_cell.length_c   1.000
_cell.angle_alpha   90.00
_cell.angle_beta   90.00
_cell.angle_gamma   90.00
#
_symmetry.space_group_name_H-M   'P 1'
#
loop_
_entity.id
_entity.type
_entity.pdbx_description
1 polymer ?
#
loop_
_entity_poly.entity_id
_entity_poly.type
_entity_poly.pdbx_seq_one_letter_code
_entity_poly.pdbx_strand_id
1 'polypeptide(L)'
;MADGDAATTARAPVAKPLLPCDIVMAGGVTSGIIYPGAVVEIAKRYGFHSIGGTSVGAIAAVVTAAAEYGRRTGGNTNAFDFVSTLPATLGAKAPDGRTRMLHLFTPERSTRRIMDLLLAVFAAHGVTAKAVAIGNAAIRSAAVAGSSGLALALGLVPVVILARSGPWYVVPLASVAVLALIATTLVGAFTTVLWLRWLPAWRANGYGACTGLAAPHAGEDAWQGFVGLSTWIHEAVQTAAGRRPDEAPLTFGDLWGAPALDGTPGTAKVTASTPRSIELAMIASDISRNRTVQLPFLETPTPLYVERATLDRYFPEVIVQWMIAKAGIDRRKVEVPAGFHRLPAPQDMPVAVAARLSLSFPILLCAFPMWAPDFGRKRPPGEPPPLRRVWFSDGGLTSNFPIHFFDRPLPAHPTFCFNLVAYDSQVSTDDGAVETAGQVIDKPIGRAQAETRRADRRPDATVAAVPVPGDETWGFLSMADGNRAPPSQFTAFDEALGLGLGAFLGTLVNTARFWSDNQLLAAPGYRDRVVHVALRDDEGGLNLDMDAKVIADLDRRGRAAGALISARFDPDATVDPETGGPIRPAFPNHRWVRFRAFMAAVEDLSRRFAISRRSSAVATAARCEPSLEDMIAGTGEMPIGYEPEAAARPYYERATGLFDGFAANLADETAQDGRRTFDVPRGEDGSLPRRGAAPRPKMTLRPRPLIDNDPLAEAAGPSHRFDDQRTS
;
A
#
# COMPACT_ATOMS: atom_id res chain seq x y z
N MET A 1 30.39 69.15 8.68
CA MET A 1 29.35 68.52 9.53
C MET A 1 28.30 67.95 8.60
N ALA A 2 27.89 66.71 8.87
CA ALA A 2 26.87 65.90 8.21
C ALA A 2 27.24 65.32 6.82
N ASP A 3 27.84 64.13 6.85
CA ASP A 3 27.60 63.08 5.85
C ASP A 3 26.74 62.00 6.52
N GLY A 4 25.70 61.55 5.81
CA GLY A 4 24.69 60.62 6.29
C GLY A 4 25.05 59.17 5.98
N ASP A 5 24.92 58.29 6.99
CA ASP A 5 25.02 56.85 6.85
C ASP A 5 23.68 56.24 6.43
N ALA A 6 23.66 55.62 5.26
CA ALA A 6 22.58 54.78 4.78
C ALA A 6 22.60 53.44 5.53
N ALA A 7 21.65 53.23 6.45
CA ALA A 7 21.44 51.95 7.09
C ALA A 7 20.76 50.97 6.11
N THR A 8 21.56 50.04 5.57
CA THR A 8 21.12 48.89 4.78
C THR A 8 20.26 47.97 5.64
N THR A 9 18.93 48.04 5.51
CA THR A 9 18.02 47.04 6.07
C THR A 9 18.23 45.71 5.35
N ALA A 10 18.93 44.78 5.98
CA ALA A 10 19.04 43.40 5.51
C ALA A 10 17.64 42.78 5.40
N ARG A 11 17.17 42.56 4.16
CA ARG A 11 15.98 41.75 3.88
C ARG A 11 16.20 40.36 4.49
N ALA A 12 15.27 39.91 5.32
CA ALA A 12 15.22 38.53 5.78
C ALA A 12 15.30 37.57 4.58
N PRO A 13 16.04 36.45 4.67
CA PRO A 13 16.14 35.51 3.56
C PRO A 13 14.74 35.00 3.20
N VAL A 14 14.30 35.28 1.97
CA VAL A 14 13.06 34.75 1.41
C VAL A 14 13.20 33.23 1.40
N ALA A 15 12.39 32.54 2.20
CA ALA A 15 12.40 31.08 2.25
C ALA A 15 12.18 30.54 0.83
N LYS A 16 13.04 29.61 0.41
CA LYS A 16 12.99 29.04 -0.93
C LYS A 16 11.65 28.31 -1.12
N PRO A 17 10.96 28.47 -2.27
CA PRO A 17 9.73 27.74 -2.53
C PRO A 17 9.97 26.23 -2.51
N LEU A 18 9.01 25.50 -1.93
CA LEU A 18 9.03 24.04 -1.89
C LEU A 18 8.82 23.47 -3.28
N LEU A 19 9.48 22.35 -3.56
CA LEU A 19 9.27 21.60 -4.80
C LEU A 19 8.07 20.66 -4.64
N PRO A 20 7.20 20.48 -5.64
CA PRO A 20 6.19 19.45 -5.56
C PRO A 20 6.83 18.06 -5.62
N CYS A 21 6.30 17.10 -4.86
CA CYS A 21 6.59 15.68 -4.98
C CYS A 21 5.34 14.83 -4.71
N ASP A 22 5.37 13.59 -5.19
CA ASP A 22 4.43 12.56 -4.75
C ASP A 22 5.13 11.60 -3.79
N ILE A 23 4.36 10.87 -2.98
CA ILE A 23 4.87 9.83 -2.09
C ILE A 23 3.96 8.61 -2.08
N VAL A 24 4.55 7.41 -2.09
CA VAL A 24 3.84 6.14 -1.99
C VAL A 24 4.39 5.30 -0.84
N MET A 25 3.50 4.90 0.05
CA MET A 25 3.82 4.19 1.29
C MET A 25 3.14 2.82 1.31
N ALA A 26 3.95 1.78 1.39
CA ALA A 26 3.52 0.38 1.44
C ALA A 26 3.07 -0.05 2.84
N GLY A 27 2.31 -1.15 2.90
CA GLY A 27 1.91 -1.78 4.15
C GLY A 27 3.03 -2.51 4.88
N GLY A 28 2.93 -2.56 6.22
CA GLY A 28 3.80 -3.30 7.14
C GLY A 28 3.83 -2.67 8.53
N VAL A 29 3.86 -3.44 9.63
CA VAL A 29 3.90 -2.84 10.98
C VAL A 29 5.14 -1.97 11.15
N THR A 30 6.30 -2.51 10.76
CA THR A 30 7.59 -1.81 10.81
C THR A 30 7.63 -0.57 9.92
N SER A 31 6.88 -0.55 8.82
CA SER A 31 6.86 0.61 7.91
C SER A 31 6.17 1.81 8.54
N GLY A 32 5.17 1.60 9.40
CA GLY A 32 4.50 2.66 10.16
C GLY A 32 5.42 3.47 11.09
N ILE A 33 6.55 2.90 11.51
CA ILE A 33 7.57 3.60 12.32
C ILE A 33 8.59 4.36 11.45
N ILE A 34 8.87 3.84 10.25
CA ILE A 34 9.85 4.43 9.32
C ILE A 34 9.28 5.67 8.61
N TYR A 35 8.00 5.64 8.21
CA TYR A 35 7.39 6.70 7.41
C TYR A 35 7.40 8.10 8.05
N PRO A 36 7.08 8.27 9.35
CA PRO A 36 7.07 9.61 9.94
C PRO A 36 8.42 10.34 9.80
N GLY A 37 9.53 9.67 10.11
CA GLY A 37 10.87 10.23 9.95
C GLY A 37 11.19 10.58 8.49
N ALA A 38 10.83 9.71 7.54
CA ALA A 38 11.06 9.94 6.12
C ALA A 38 10.24 11.14 5.58
N VAL A 39 8.96 11.21 5.95
CA VAL A 39 8.04 12.28 5.56
C VAL A 39 8.53 13.63 6.08
N VAL A 40 8.98 13.69 7.34
CA VAL A 40 9.51 14.92 7.94
C VAL A 40 10.74 15.43 7.20
N GLU A 41 11.67 14.55 6.79
CA GLU A 41 12.84 14.96 6.03
C GLU A 41 12.50 15.40 4.60
N ILE A 42 11.52 14.77 3.94
CA ILE A 42 11.02 15.20 2.63
C ILE A 42 10.34 16.58 2.73
N ALA A 43 9.53 16.80 3.77
CA ALA A 43 8.75 18.03 3.96
C ALA A 43 9.61 19.30 4.11
N LYS A 44 10.91 19.15 4.44
CA LYS A 44 11.85 20.27 4.54
C LYS A 44 12.12 20.95 3.19
N ARG A 45 12.04 20.20 2.08
CA ARG A 45 12.34 20.69 0.73
C ARG A 45 11.17 20.58 -0.24
N TYR A 46 10.27 19.64 0.00
CA TYR A 46 9.16 19.33 -0.88
C TYR A 46 7.79 19.53 -0.22
N GLY A 47 6.79 19.85 -1.05
CA GLY A 47 5.37 19.79 -0.69
C GLY A 47 4.69 18.61 -1.38
N PHE A 48 3.85 17.91 -0.65
CA PHE A 48 3.22 16.68 -1.13
C PHE A 48 2.01 16.97 -2.02
N HIS A 49 2.09 16.62 -3.30
CA HIS A 49 0.98 16.74 -4.24
C HIS A 49 0.13 15.47 -4.24
N SER A 50 0.68 14.31 -4.61
CA SER A 50 -0.04 13.03 -4.59
C SER A 50 0.52 12.09 -3.52
N ILE A 51 -0.38 11.48 -2.75
CA ILE A 51 -0.05 10.68 -1.57
C ILE A 51 -0.76 9.33 -1.67
N GLY A 52 0.01 8.25 -1.69
CA GLY A 52 -0.47 6.88 -1.79
C GLY A 52 -0.19 6.07 -0.55
N GLY A 53 -1.16 5.25 -0.14
CA GLY A 53 -0.98 4.35 1.00
C GLY A 53 -1.73 3.03 0.88
N THR A 54 -1.15 1.97 1.44
CA THR A 54 -1.81 0.66 1.64
C THR A 54 -1.57 0.17 3.06
N SER A 55 -2.55 -0.51 3.66
CA SER A 55 -2.45 -1.03 5.02
C SER A 55 -1.96 0.03 6.03
N VAL A 56 -0.91 -0.24 6.82
CA VAL A 56 -0.26 0.75 7.70
C VAL A 56 0.24 2.00 6.96
N GLY A 57 0.71 1.84 5.71
CA GLY A 57 1.05 2.98 4.85
C GLY A 57 -0.14 3.89 4.53
N ALA A 58 -1.38 3.37 4.61
CA ALA A 58 -2.59 4.19 4.48
C ALA A 58 -2.78 5.15 5.67
N ILE A 59 -2.38 4.74 6.88
CA ILE A 59 -2.35 5.62 8.06
C ILE A 59 -1.35 6.74 7.83
N ALA A 60 -0.12 6.39 7.44
CA ALA A 60 0.91 7.37 7.14
C ALA A 60 0.48 8.33 6.02
N ALA A 61 -0.22 7.82 4.99
CA ALA A 61 -0.78 8.61 3.90
C ALA A 61 -1.83 9.63 4.38
N VAL A 62 -2.83 9.21 5.16
CA VAL A 62 -3.86 10.16 5.65
C VAL A 62 -3.27 11.20 6.60
N VAL A 63 -2.31 10.83 7.44
CA VAL A 63 -1.64 11.76 8.36
C VAL A 63 -0.75 12.73 7.59
N THR A 64 -0.03 12.26 6.56
CA THR A 64 0.79 13.13 5.69
C THR A 64 -0.08 14.10 4.91
N ALA A 65 -1.21 13.64 4.35
CA ALA A 65 -2.16 14.49 3.65
C ALA A 65 -2.80 15.53 4.58
N ALA A 66 -3.13 15.14 5.80
CA ALA A 66 -3.64 16.05 6.83
C ALA A 66 -2.59 17.07 7.27
N ALA A 67 -1.34 16.66 7.44
CA ALA A 67 -0.25 17.57 7.80
C ALA A 67 0.04 18.57 6.68
N GLU A 68 0.04 18.12 5.43
CA GLU A 68 0.17 18.98 4.27
C GLU A 68 -1.01 19.96 4.15
N TYR A 69 -2.24 19.50 4.43
CA TYR A 69 -3.42 20.36 4.51
C TYR A 69 -3.29 21.42 5.61
N GLY A 70 -2.89 21.03 6.82
CA GLY A 70 -2.67 21.93 7.95
C GLY A 70 -1.61 22.98 7.64
N ARG A 71 -0.52 22.57 6.96
CA ARG A 71 0.55 23.46 6.50
C ARG A 71 0.08 24.46 5.43
N ARG A 72 -0.70 24.02 4.43
CA ARG A 72 -1.16 24.88 3.31
C ARG A 72 -2.29 25.83 3.70
N THR A 73 -3.16 25.42 4.61
CA THR A 73 -4.28 26.25 5.09
C THR A 73 -3.88 27.19 6.22
N GLY A 74 -2.72 26.96 6.84
CA GLY A 74 -2.31 27.66 8.06
C GLY A 74 -3.03 27.14 9.32
N GLY A 75 -3.87 26.11 9.22
CA GLY A 75 -4.54 25.49 10.37
C GLY A 75 -3.56 24.82 11.34
N ASN A 76 -2.42 24.33 10.84
CA ASN A 76 -1.31 23.83 11.65
C ASN A 76 0.03 24.01 10.92
N THR A 77 0.76 25.08 11.22
CA THR A 77 2.09 25.35 10.62
C THR A 77 3.15 24.35 11.06
N ASN A 78 2.97 23.71 12.23
CA ASN A 78 3.91 22.77 12.84
C ASN A 78 3.42 21.32 12.66
N ALA A 79 2.60 21.05 11.65
CA ALA A 79 1.99 19.74 11.48
C ALA A 79 3.03 18.61 11.33
N PHE A 80 4.15 18.88 10.68
CA PHE A 80 5.24 17.91 10.53
C PHE A 80 6.06 17.72 11.83
N ASP A 81 6.06 18.69 12.75
CA ASP A 81 6.62 18.50 14.09
C ASP A 81 5.79 17.46 14.85
N PHE A 82 4.46 17.54 14.76
CA PHE A 82 3.57 16.49 15.30
C PHE A 82 3.87 15.13 14.67
N VAL A 83 3.98 15.04 13.34
CA VAL A 83 4.33 13.79 12.64
C VAL A 83 5.65 13.21 13.17
N SER A 84 6.64 14.06 13.43
CA SER A 84 7.96 13.65 13.93
C SER A 84 7.91 12.95 15.31
N THR A 85 6.87 13.20 16.11
CA THR A 85 6.69 12.60 17.44
C THR A 85 5.98 11.25 17.41
N LEU A 86 5.32 10.89 16.29
CA LEU A 86 4.47 9.70 16.21
C LEU A 86 5.19 8.40 16.57
N PRO A 87 6.43 8.12 16.09
CA PRO A 87 7.16 6.91 16.48
C PRO A 87 7.30 6.77 17.99
N ALA A 88 7.69 7.84 18.68
CA ALA A 88 7.85 7.86 20.14
C ALA A 88 6.51 7.64 20.86
N THR A 89 5.42 8.26 20.37
CA THR A 89 4.08 8.07 20.98
C THR A 89 3.56 6.64 20.82
N LEU A 90 3.83 5.98 19.68
CA LEU A 90 3.44 4.60 19.42
C LEU A 90 4.24 3.61 20.27
N GLY A 91 5.49 3.94 20.59
CA GLY A 91 6.36 3.19 21.49
C GLY A 91 6.10 3.38 22.99
N ALA A 92 5.24 4.33 23.37
CA ALA A 92 4.94 4.59 24.77
C ALA A 92 4.32 3.36 25.45
N LYS A 93 4.85 2.96 26.60
CA LYS A 93 4.36 1.79 27.35
C LYS A 93 3.22 2.18 28.29
N ALA A 94 2.17 1.36 28.32
CA ALA A 94 1.11 1.39 29.31
C ALA A 94 1.59 0.78 30.64
N PRO A 95 0.81 0.92 31.74
CA PRO A 95 1.17 0.34 33.05
C PRO A 95 1.36 -1.19 33.06
N ASP A 96 0.81 -1.90 32.08
CA ASP A 96 0.98 -3.34 31.88
C ASP A 96 2.30 -3.71 31.19
N GLY A 97 3.15 -2.72 30.87
CA GLY A 97 4.45 -2.88 30.23
C GLY A 97 4.38 -3.04 28.70
N ARG A 98 3.18 -3.01 28.10
CA ARG A 98 2.98 -3.14 26.65
C ARG A 98 2.91 -1.79 25.96
N THR A 99 3.33 -1.72 24.71
CA THR A 99 3.33 -0.49 23.91
C THR A 99 1.94 -0.04 23.49
N ARG A 100 1.80 1.26 23.18
CA ARG A 100 0.60 1.86 22.59
C ARG A 100 0.24 1.22 21.27
N MET A 101 1.21 0.89 20.43
CA MET A 101 0.97 0.21 19.16
C MET A 101 0.19 -1.09 19.34
N LEU A 102 0.55 -1.95 20.31
CA LEU A 102 -0.20 -3.17 20.60
C LEU A 102 -1.64 -2.85 21.02
N HIS A 103 -1.81 -1.83 21.87
CA HIS A 103 -3.11 -1.46 22.43
C HIS A 103 -4.08 -0.82 21.43
N LEU A 104 -3.58 -0.29 20.29
CA LEU A 104 -4.44 0.09 19.17
C LEU A 104 -5.25 -1.11 18.64
N PHE A 105 -4.72 -2.33 18.80
CA PHE A 105 -5.36 -3.59 18.43
C PHE A 105 -6.00 -4.28 19.65
N THR A 106 -6.85 -3.54 20.37
CA THR A 106 -7.61 -4.12 21.49
C THR A 106 -8.67 -5.11 20.98
N PRO A 107 -8.69 -6.37 21.46
CA PRO A 107 -9.65 -7.37 21.01
C PRO A 107 -11.04 -7.18 21.64
N GLU A 108 -12.07 -7.59 20.91
CA GLU A 108 -13.42 -7.68 21.45
C GLU A 108 -13.51 -8.72 22.57
N ARG A 109 -14.49 -8.56 23.49
CA ARG A 109 -14.66 -9.48 24.63
C ARG A 109 -14.79 -10.94 24.19
N SER A 110 -15.45 -11.20 23.06
CA SER A 110 -15.67 -12.53 22.50
C SER A 110 -14.44 -13.15 21.83
N THR A 111 -13.51 -12.33 21.33
CA THR A 111 -12.32 -12.75 20.59
C THR A 111 -11.01 -12.56 21.35
N ARG A 112 -11.05 -12.05 22.59
CA ARG A 112 -9.88 -11.88 23.46
C ARG A 112 -8.99 -13.12 23.55
N ARG A 113 -9.58 -14.31 23.69
CA ARG A 113 -8.83 -15.58 23.73
C ARG A 113 -8.12 -15.91 22.42
N ILE A 114 -8.70 -15.50 21.29
CA ILE A 114 -8.09 -15.66 19.97
C ILE A 114 -6.89 -14.72 19.86
N MET A 115 -7.02 -13.47 20.32
CA MET A 115 -5.91 -12.53 20.40
C MET A 115 -4.78 -13.06 21.30
N ASP A 116 -5.08 -13.52 22.51
CA ASP A 116 -4.07 -14.05 23.44
C ASP A 116 -3.30 -15.22 22.80
N LEU A 117 -4.00 -16.10 22.08
CA LEU A 117 -3.39 -17.20 21.33
C LEU A 117 -2.50 -16.68 20.20
N LEU A 118 -2.97 -15.71 19.40
CA LEU A 118 -2.19 -15.12 18.30
C LEU A 118 -0.92 -14.48 18.82
N LEU A 119 -1.01 -13.65 19.86
CA LEU A 119 0.15 -12.99 20.47
C LEU A 119 1.12 -14.03 21.07
N ALA A 120 0.63 -15.07 21.73
CA ALA A 120 1.48 -16.12 22.27
C ALA A 120 2.19 -16.93 21.17
N VAL A 121 1.51 -17.21 20.05
CA VAL A 121 2.10 -17.90 18.89
C VAL A 121 3.11 -17.01 18.16
N PHE A 122 2.86 -15.70 18.08
CA PHE A 122 3.77 -14.75 17.46
C PHE A 122 5.02 -14.49 18.30
N ALA A 123 4.89 -14.46 19.63
CA ALA A 123 6.02 -14.30 20.54
C ALA A 123 6.88 -15.57 20.69
N ALA A 124 6.35 -16.75 20.34
CA ALA A 124 7.06 -18.02 20.49
C ALA A 124 8.03 -18.30 19.34
N HIS A 125 9.32 -18.45 19.66
CA HIS A 125 10.36 -18.86 18.72
C HIS A 125 10.48 -20.39 18.65
N GLY A 126 10.32 -20.96 17.45
CA GLY A 126 10.42 -22.41 17.21
C GLY A 126 9.09 -23.18 17.37
N VAL A 127 9.05 -24.39 16.81
CA VAL A 127 7.82 -25.20 16.70
C VAL A 127 7.35 -25.71 18.07
N THR A 128 8.27 -26.08 18.95
CA THR A 128 7.97 -26.59 20.30
C THR A 128 7.38 -25.49 21.18
N ALA A 129 7.96 -24.29 21.18
CA ALA A 129 7.44 -23.15 21.92
C ALA A 129 6.03 -22.75 21.45
N LYS A 130 5.78 -22.78 20.13
CA LYS A 130 4.45 -22.55 19.56
C LYS A 130 3.45 -23.63 20.01
N ALA A 131 3.84 -24.90 20.01
CA ALA A 131 2.99 -25.99 20.49
C ALA A 131 2.63 -25.83 21.98
N VAL A 132 3.59 -25.43 22.82
CA VAL A 132 3.36 -25.14 24.24
C VAL A 132 2.44 -23.93 24.43
N ALA A 133 2.62 -22.86 23.66
CA ALA A 133 1.75 -21.68 23.69
C ALA A 133 0.30 -22.04 23.34
N ILE A 134 0.09 -22.82 22.27
CA ILE A 134 -1.23 -23.33 21.86
C ILE A 134 -1.82 -24.23 22.96
N GLY A 135 -1.02 -25.14 23.52
CA GLY A 135 -1.43 -26.02 24.60
C GLY A 135 -1.88 -25.25 25.85
N ASN A 136 -1.12 -24.25 26.28
CA ASN A 136 -1.46 -23.39 27.42
C ASN A 136 -2.75 -22.60 27.18
N ALA A 137 -2.94 -22.06 25.98
CA ALA A 137 -4.17 -21.37 25.62
C ALA A 137 -5.39 -22.31 25.60
N ALA A 138 -5.20 -23.56 25.14
CA ALA A 138 -6.23 -24.59 25.14
C ALA A 138 -6.66 -24.97 26.57
N ILE A 139 -5.69 -25.24 27.45
CA ILE A 139 -5.90 -25.64 28.86
C ILE A 139 -6.62 -24.56 29.65
N ARG A 140 -6.39 -23.28 29.36
CA ARG A 140 -7.10 -22.15 30.01
C ARG A 140 -8.60 -22.11 29.70
N SER A 141 -9.11 -22.93 28.78
CA SER A 141 -10.55 -23.09 28.61
C SER A 141 -11.09 -24.12 29.61
N ALA A 142 -12.06 -23.71 30.44
CA ALA A 142 -12.63 -24.54 31.52
C ALA A 142 -13.14 -25.92 31.04
N ALA A 143 -13.63 -26.00 29.80
CA ALA A 143 -14.08 -27.26 29.19
C ALA A 143 -12.92 -28.23 28.91
N VAL A 144 -11.78 -27.72 28.42
CA VAL A 144 -10.57 -28.52 28.16
C VAL A 144 -9.91 -28.92 29.48
N ALA A 145 -9.78 -28.00 30.43
CA ALA A 145 -9.22 -28.28 31.75
C ALA A 145 -9.97 -29.41 32.48
N GLY A 146 -11.31 -29.39 32.44
CA GLY A 146 -12.14 -30.44 33.05
C GLY A 146 -11.99 -31.80 32.38
N SER A 147 -12.02 -31.86 31.04
CA SER A 147 -11.85 -33.13 30.31
C SER A 147 -10.44 -33.70 30.44
N SER A 148 -9.41 -32.85 30.45
CA SER A 148 -8.01 -33.27 30.58
C SER A 148 -7.67 -33.72 32.00
N GLY A 149 -8.22 -33.05 33.02
CA GLY A 149 -8.11 -33.51 34.40
C GLY A 149 -8.77 -34.88 34.63
N LEU A 150 -9.93 -35.11 34.01
CA LEU A 150 -10.62 -36.40 34.06
C LEU A 150 -9.84 -37.50 33.32
N ALA A 151 -9.32 -37.22 32.12
CA ALA A 151 -8.51 -38.17 31.36
C ALA A 151 -7.19 -38.52 32.08
N LEU A 152 -6.56 -37.53 32.73
CA LEU A 152 -5.37 -37.74 33.57
C LEU A 152 -5.71 -38.64 34.77
N ALA A 153 -6.81 -38.36 35.46
CA ALA A 153 -7.25 -39.18 36.60
C ALA A 153 -7.58 -40.62 36.19
N LEU A 154 -8.32 -40.81 35.08
CA LEU A 154 -8.67 -42.14 34.56
C LEU A 154 -7.45 -42.91 34.01
N GLY A 155 -6.45 -42.21 33.47
CA GLY A 155 -5.21 -42.82 32.98
C GLY A 155 -4.21 -43.18 34.09
N LEU A 156 -4.11 -42.36 35.15
CA LEU A 156 -3.15 -42.62 36.24
C LEU A 156 -3.53 -43.86 37.06
N VAL A 157 -4.83 -44.09 37.27
CA VAL A 157 -5.35 -45.22 38.06
C VAL A 157 -4.80 -46.58 37.59
N PRO A 158 -4.93 -46.98 36.31
CA PRO A 158 -4.39 -48.26 35.84
C PRO A 158 -2.85 -48.31 35.86
N VAL A 159 -2.14 -47.19 35.65
CA VAL A 159 -0.67 -47.16 35.75
C VAL A 159 -0.21 -47.43 37.19
N VAL A 160 -0.87 -46.81 38.18
CA VAL A 160 -0.56 -47.02 39.60
C VAL A 160 -0.89 -48.45 40.04
N ILE A 161 -1.99 -49.02 39.53
CA ILE A 161 -2.35 -50.42 39.78
C ILE A 161 -1.30 -51.36 39.17
N LEU A 162 -0.94 -51.19 37.89
CA LEU A 162 0.06 -52.03 37.23
C LEU A 162 1.47 -51.88 37.83
N ALA A 163 1.83 -50.69 38.31
CA ALA A 163 3.12 -50.47 38.99
C ALA A 163 3.21 -51.16 40.35
N ARG A 164 2.07 -51.44 41.01
CA ARG A 164 2.00 -52.13 42.30
C ARG A 164 1.85 -53.65 42.18
N SER A 165 1.18 -54.15 41.15
CA SER A 165 0.81 -55.58 41.05
C SER A 165 1.20 -56.28 39.75
N GLY A 166 1.73 -55.56 38.76
CA GLY A 166 2.04 -56.08 37.42
C GLY A 166 3.53 -56.22 37.12
N PRO A 167 3.90 -56.86 35.98
CA PRO A 167 5.29 -56.93 35.55
C PRO A 167 5.86 -55.53 35.27
N TRP A 168 7.09 -55.27 35.71
CA TRP A 168 7.72 -53.95 35.62
C TRP A 168 7.85 -53.43 34.17
N TYR A 169 7.92 -54.32 33.18
CA TYR A 169 8.03 -53.96 31.75
C TYR A 169 6.73 -53.43 31.12
N VAL A 170 5.57 -53.57 31.79
CA VAL A 170 4.28 -53.06 31.27
C VAL A 170 4.05 -51.58 31.63
N VAL A 171 4.75 -51.07 32.65
CA VAL A 171 4.70 -49.68 33.10
C VAL A 171 5.06 -48.67 31.99
N PRO A 172 6.14 -48.83 31.20
CA PRO A 172 6.46 -47.90 30.11
C PRO A 172 5.37 -47.91 29.02
N LEU A 173 4.83 -49.08 28.66
CA LEU A 173 3.75 -49.18 27.67
C LEU A 173 2.46 -48.49 28.15
N ALA A 174 2.09 -48.70 29.42
CA ALA A 174 0.94 -48.03 30.04
C ALA A 174 1.14 -46.51 30.13
N SER A 175 2.37 -46.06 30.42
CA SER A 175 2.71 -44.63 30.46
C SER A 175 2.57 -43.97 29.08
N VAL A 176 3.01 -44.64 28.01
CA VAL A 176 2.82 -44.18 26.63
C VAL A 176 1.32 -44.13 26.28
N ALA A 177 0.53 -45.13 26.68
CA ALA A 177 -0.92 -45.14 26.44
C ALA A 177 -1.64 -43.99 27.16
N VAL A 178 -1.25 -43.67 28.40
CA VAL A 178 -1.78 -42.52 29.15
C VAL A 178 -1.40 -41.19 28.49
N LEU A 179 -0.14 -41.04 28.08
CA LEU A 179 0.30 -39.86 27.35
C LEU A 179 -0.46 -39.68 26.02
N ALA A 180 -0.70 -40.78 25.29
CA ALA A 180 -1.50 -40.77 24.06
C ALA A 180 -2.98 -40.40 24.33
N LEU A 181 -3.57 -40.90 25.42
CA LEU A 181 -4.94 -40.56 25.82
C LEU A 181 -5.06 -39.07 26.19
N ILE A 182 -4.10 -38.55 26.97
CA ILE A 182 -4.04 -37.14 27.35
C ILE A 182 -3.89 -36.27 26.09
N ALA A 183 -2.96 -36.62 25.20
CA ALA A 183 -2.75 -35.91 23.95
C ALA A 183 -4.02 -35.91 23.08
N THR A 184 -4.67 -37.06 22.92
CA THR A 184 -5.91 -37.19 22.12
C THR A 184 -7.06 -36.40 22.74
N THR A 185 -7.19 -36.41 24.08
CA THR A 185 -8.21 -35.63 24.79
C THR A 185 -7.96 -34.13 24.66
N LEU A 186 -6.71 -33.69 24.78
CA LEU A 186 -6.33 -32.29 24.59
C LEU A 186 -6.63 -31.83 23.16
N VAL A 187 -6.27 -32.63 22.16
CA VAL A 187 -6.57 -32.34 20.75
C VAL A 187 -8.07 -32.31 20.50
N GLY A 188 -8.82 -33.30 20.99
CA GLY A 188 -10.29 -33.37 20.84
C GLY A 188 -11.02 -32.22 21.54
N ALA A 189 -10.58 -31.83 22.73
CA ALA A 189 -11.17 -30.72 23.46
C ALA A 189 -10.80 -29.37 22.81
N PHE A 190 -9.56 -29.22 22.34
CA PHE A 190 -9.13 -28.04 21.57
C PHE A 190 -9.92 -27.89 20.27
N THR A 191 -10.05 -28.97 19.48
CA THR A 191 -10.83 -28.93 18.23
C THR A 191 -12.29 -28.61 18.53
N THR A 192 -12.87 -29.16 19.59
CA THR A 192 -14.25 -28.85 20.01
C THR A 192 -14.41 -27.37 20.40
N VAL A 193 -13.50 -26.82 21.20
CA VAL A 193 -13.55 -25.39 21.58
C VAL A 193 -13.33 -24.48 20.37
N LEU A 194 -12.39 -24.84 19.50
CA LEU A 194 -12.13 -24.13 18.25
C LEU A 194 -13.39 -24.12 17.36
N TRP A 195 -14.02 -25.27 17.13
CA TRP A 195 -15.18 -25.42 16.25
C TRP A 195 -16.47 -24.85 16.82
N LEU A 196 -16.75 -25.06 18.11
CA LEU A 196 -18.03 -24.67 18.71
C LEU A 196 -18.03 -23.26 19.32
N ARG A 197 -16.86 -22.70 19.66
CA ARG A 197 -16.78 -21.38 20.32
C ARG A 197 -15.96 -20.37 19.54
N TRP A 198 -14.71 -20.68 19.21
CA TRP A 198 -13.81 -19.67 18.64
C TRP A 198 -14.12 -19.35 17.18
N LEU A 199 -14.35 -20.35 16.32
CA LEU A 199 -14.70 -20.12 14.91
C LEU A 199 -16.04 -19.37 14.73
N PRO A 200 -17.13 -19.71 15.45
CA PRO A 200 -18.36 -18.92 15.40
C PRO A 200 -18.17 -17.49 15.90
N ALA A 201 -17.44 -17.28 17.01
CA ALA A 201 -17.15 -15.95 17.53
C ALA A 201 -16.33 -15.11 16.55
N TRP A 202 -15.31 -15.72 15.93
CA TRP A 202 -14.48 -15.06 14.92
C TRP A 202 -15.27 -14.67 13.67
N ARG A 203 -16.14 -15.57 13.18
CA ARG A 203 -17.06 -15.29 12.06
C ARG A 203 -18.05 -14.17 12.39
N ALA A 204 -18.66 -14.20 13.58
CA ALA A 204 -19.56 -13.15 14.05
C ALA A 204 -18.84 -11.81 14.27
N ASN A 205 -17.53 -11.85 14.51
CA ASN A 205 -16.65 -10.68 14.58
C ASN A 205 -16.08 -10.25 13.23
N GLY A 206 -16.64 -10.69 12.10
CA GLY A 206 -16.16 -10.24 10.78
C GLY A 206 -14.74 -10.72 10.45
N TYR A 207 -14.37 -11.91 10.92
CA TYR A 207 -13.10 -12.58 10.63
C TYR A 207 -11.86 -11.82 11.16
N GLY A 208 -12.02 -11.02 12.21
CA GLY A 208 -10.93 -10.39 12.95
C GLY A 208 -11.07 -10.53 14.47
N ALA A 209 -10.01 -10.22 15.21
CA ALA A 209 -10.02 -10.13 16.66
C ALA A 209 -10.45 -8.74 17.16
N CYS A 210 -10.13 -7.68 16.41
CA CYS A 210 -10.33 -6.29 16.78
C CYS A 210 -11.15 -5.55 15.72
N THR A 211 -12.21 -4.86 16.13
CA THR A 211 -12.95 -3.94 15.25
C THR A 211 -12.12 -2.68 14.95
N GLY A 212 -11.26 -2.29 15.89
CA GLY A 212 -10.46 -1.07 15.87
C GLY A 212 -11.07 0.07 16.68
N LEU A 213 -12.30 -0.06 17.18
CA LEU A 213 -12.94 0.98 17.99
C LEU A 213 -12.73 0.78 19.50
N ALA A 214 -12.72 -0.47 19.96
CA ALA A 214 -12.60 -0.79 21.37
C ALA A 214 -11.31 -0.19 21.98
N ALA A 215 -11.47 0.49 23.12
CA ALA A 215 -10.35 0.94 23.94
C ALA A 215 -9.93 -0.16 24.93
N PRO A 216 -8.66 -0.19 25.36
CA PRO A 216 -8.25 -1.09 26.43
C PRO A 216 -8.98 -0.78 27.74
N HIS A 217 -9.36 -1.82 28.50
CA HIS A 217 -10.01 -1.67 29.79
C HIS A 217 -9.18 -2.38 30.87
N ALA A 218 -8.76 -1.67 31.92
CA ALA A 218 -8.33 -2.29 33.16
C ALA A 218 -8.80 -1.47 34.37
N GLY A 219 -9.76 -2.01 35.15
CA GLY A 219 -10.16 -1.44 36.43
C GLY A 219 -10.84 -0.06 36.36
N GLU A 220 -11.01 0.56 37.54
CA GLU A 220 -11.71 1.84 37.76
C GLU A 220 -11.03 3.03 37.05
N ASP A 221 -9.77 2.89 36.63
CA ASP A 221 -9.06 3.86 35.81
C ASP A 221 -8.86 3.30 34.39
N ALA A 222 -9.77 3.66 33.48
CA ALA A 222 -9.49 3.54 32.06
C ALA A 222 -8.10 4.11 31.77
N TRP A 223 -7.24 3.39 31.04
CA TRP A 223 -5.88 3.83 30.75
C TRP A 223 -5.92 5.19 30.05
N GLN A 224 -5.69 6.27 30.81
CA GLN A 224 -5.91 7.62 30.32
C GLN A 224 -5.04 7.87 29.08
N GLY A 225 -5.68 8.13 27.94
CA GLY A 225 -5.04 8.43 26.66
C GLY A 225 -4.73 7.24 25.75
N PHE A 226 -5.12 6.00 26.09
CA PHE A 226 -5.06 4.87 25.15
C PHE A 226 -6.43 4.61 24.54
N VAL A 227 -6.52 4.67 23.22
CA VAL A 227 -7.77 4.53 22.46
C VAL A 227 -7.63 3.43 21.39
N GLY A 228 -8.76 2.99 20.83
CA GLY A 228 -8.77 2.06 19.70
C GLY A 228 -8.20 2.69 18.42
N LEU A 229 -7.68 1.84 17.52
CA LEU A 229 -7.09 2.24 16.23
C LEU A 229 -7.92 3.27 15.43
N SER A 230 -9.22 3.06 15.25
CA SER A 230 -10.08 3.96 14.46
C SER A 230 -10.18 5.35 15.08
N THR A 231 -10.26 5.42 16.41
CA THR A 231 -10.27 6.68 17.16
C THR A 231 -8.91 7.38 17.06
N TRP A 232 -7.82 6.64 17.24
CA TRP A 232 -6.47 7.18 17.12
C TRP A 232 -6.18 7.73 15.71
N ILE A 233 -6.60 7.02 14.65
CA ILE A 233 -6.45 7.51 13.26
C ILE A 233 -7.19 8.84 13.09
N HIS A 234 -8.43 8.93 13.57
CA HIS A 234 -9.22 10.17 13.51
C HIS A 234 -8.54 11.32 14.25
N GLU A 235 -8.10 11.08 15.50
CA GLU A 235 -7.41 12.08 16.32
C GLU A 235 -6.09 12.55 15.69
N ALA A 236 -5.29 11.62 15.13
CA ALA A 236 -4.03 11.95 14.48
C ALA A 236 -4.24 12.78 13.20
N VAL A 237 -5.25 12.43 12.40
CA VAL A 237 -5.64 13.20 11.20
C VAL A 237 -6.12 14.60 11.57
N GLN A 238 -7.03 14.73 12.54
CA GLN A 238 -7.55 16.03 12.95
C GLN A 238 -6.42 16.92 13.52
N THR A 239 -5.58 16.37 14.39
CA THR A 239 -4.44 17.09 14.97
C THR A 239 -3.46 17.57 13.90
N ALA A 240 -3.11 16.71 12.94
CA ALA A 240 -2.23 17.08 11.83
C ALA A 240 -2.86 18.18 10.94
N ALA A 241 -4.18 18.14 10.73
CA ALA A 241 -4.91 19.15 9.97
C ALA A 241 -5.15 20.48 10.73
N GLY A 242 -4.89 20.51 12.05
CA GLY A 242 -5.20 21.67 12.89
C GLY A 242 -6.66 21.78 13.32
N ARG A 243 -7.37 20.65 13.39
CA ARG A 243 -8.78 20.54 13.81
C ARG A 243 -8.89 19.83 15.16
N ARG A 244 -9.97 20.08 15.88
CA ARG A 244 -10.28 19.36 17.12
C ARG A 244 -10.91 17.99 16.83
N PRO A 245 -10.75 16.98 17.70
CA PRO A 245 -11.34 15.66 17.49
C PRO A 245 -12.89 15.64 17.38
N ASP A 246 -13.57 16.60 18.00
CA ASP A 246 -15.03 16.77 17.99
C ASP A 246 -15.56 17.55 16.76
N GLU A 247 -14.68 18.17 15.98
CA GLU A 247 -15.05 18.91 14.77
C GLU A 247 -15.34 17.99 13.57
N ALA A 248 -15.87 18.59 12.50
CA ALA A 248 -16.11 17.87 11.26
C ALA A 248 -14.85 17.13 10.78
N PRO A 249 -14.96 15.83 10.44
CA PRO A 249 -13.81 15.03 10.06
C PRO A 249 -13.20 15.56 8.76
N LEU A 250 -11.87 15.52 8.64
CA LEU A 250 -11.18 15.84 7.39
C LEU A 250 -11.64 14.90 6.26
N THR A 251 -12.06 15.49 5.14
CA THR A 251 -12.59 14.79 3.97
C THR A 251 -11.66 14.86 2.76
N PHE A 252 -11.89 14.02 1.75
CA PHE A 252 -11.17 14.15 0.48
C PHE A 252 -11.45 15.48 -0.22
N GLY A 253 -12.66 16.02 -0.09
CA GLY A 253 -13.02 17.33 -0.64
C GLY A 253 -12.20 18.46 -0.04
N ASP A 254 -11.93 18.41 1.27
CA ASP A 254 -11.05 19.37 1.95
C ASP A 254 -9.63 19.33 1.34
N LEU A 255 -9.10 18.13 1.08
CA LEU A 255 -7.78 17.94 0.48
C LEU A 255 -7.71 18.45 -0.97
N TRP A 256 -8.73 18.13 -1.77
CA TRP A 256 -8.79 18.53 -3.17
C TRP A 256 -8.94 20.06 -3.31
N GLY A 257 -9.75 20.68 -2.44
CA GLY A 257 -10.01 22.11 -2.40
C GLY A 257 -9.00 22.93 -1.59
N ALA A 258 -7.91 22.34 -1.09
CA ALA A 258 -6.88 23.06 -0.35
C ALA A 258 -6.14 24.09 -1.23
N PRO A 259 -5.54 25.15 -0.66
CA PRO A 259 -4.64 26.03 -1.40
C PRO A 259 -3.54 25.23 -2.11
N ALA A 260 -3.14 25.67 -3.31
CA ALA A 260 -2.03 25.06 -4.02
C ALA A 260 -0.69 25.36 -3.31
N LEU A 261 0.37 24.62 -3.68
CA LEU A 261 1.68 24.76 -3.05
C LEU A 261 2.31 26.15 -3.25
N ASP A 262 1.97 26.83 -4.34
CA ASP A 262 2.38 28.20 -4.65
C ASP A 262 1.53 29.28 -3.95
N GLY A 263 0.57 28.87 -3.11
CA GLY A 263 -0.34 29.75 -2.39
C GLY A 263 -1.59 30.15 -3.18
N THR A 264 -1.77 29.63 -4.40
CA THR A 264 -3.01 29.87 -5.16
C THR A 264 -4.21 29.40 -4.34
N PRO A 265 -5.25 30.25 -4.15
CA PRO A 265 -6.43 29.86 -3.40
C PRO A 265 -7.10 28.61 -3.98
N GLY A 266 -7.54 27.73 -3.09
CA GLY A 266 -8.25 26.51 -3.47
C GLY A 266 -9.67 26.78 -3.96
N THR A 267 -10.35 25.73 -4.39
CA THR A 267 -11.73 25.81 -4.89
C THR A 267 -12.73 25.44 -3.80
N ALA A 268 -13.76 26.28 -3.61
CA ALA A 268 -14.79 26.03 -2.59
C ALA A 268 -15.81 24.95 -3.01
N LYS A 269 -16.01 24.74 -4.32
CA LYS A 269 -16.95 23.76 -4.86
C LYS A 269 -16.19 22.63 -5.54
N VAL A 270 -16.04 21.54 -4.80
CA VAL A 270 -15.24 20.39 -5.20
C VAL A 270 -16.14 19.25 -5.69
N THR A 271 -15.80 18.68 -6.85
CA THR A 271 -16.39 17.47 -7.42
C THR A 271 -15.30 16.44 -7.69
N ALA A 272 -15.69 15.19 -8.00
CA ALA A 272 -14.74 14.14 -8.40
C ALA A 272 -13.86 14.51 -9.61
N SER A 273 -14.31 15.45 -10.43
CA SER A 273 -13.62 15.97 -11.62
C SER A 273 -12.93 17.33 -11.40
N THR A 274 -12.79 17.78 -10.15
CA THR A 274 -12.05 19.01 -9.84
C THR A 274 -10.55 18.71 -9.77
N PRO A 275 -9.66 19.54 -10.36
CA PRO A 275 -8.22 19.40 -10.19
C PRO A 275 -7.84 19.36 -8.71
N ARG A 276 -7.03 18.38 -8.31
CA ARG A 276 -6.74 18.10 -6.91
C ARG A 276 -5.50 18.86 -6.47
N SER A 277 -5.61 19.66 -5.41
CA SER A 277 -4.43 20.34 -4.81
C SER A 277 -3.56 19.37 -4.01
N ILE A 278 -4.20 18.57 -3.15
CA ILE A 278 -3.61 17.42 -2.46
C ILE A 278 -4.41 16.19 -2.88
N GLU A 279 -3.78 15.32 -3.65
CA GLU A 279 -4.35 14.06 -4.08
C GLU A 279 -3.99 12.94 -3.10
N LEU A 280 -5.00 12.28 -2.55
CA LEU A 280 -4.83 11.15 -1.67
C LEU A 280 -5.54 9.94 -2.29
N ALA A 281 -4.80 8.85 -2.48
CA ALA A 281 -5.33 7.60 -2.98
C ALA A 281 -4.87 6.41 -2.13
N MET A 282 -5.76 5.46 -1.91
CA MET A 282 -5.47 4.22 -1.19
C MET A 282 -6.09 3.02 -1.90
N ILE A 283 -5.64 1.82 -1.56
CA ILE A 283 -6.21 0.57 -2.09
C ILE A 283 -6.99 -0.13 -0.98
N ALA A 284 -8.15 -0.70 -1.31
CA ALA A 284 -8.77 -1.77 -0.53
C ALA A 284 -9.06 -3.00 -1.41
N SER A 285 -9.21 -4.17 -0.78
CA SER A 285 -9.61 -5.39 -1.49
C SER A 285 -11.05 -5.74 -1.21
N ASP A 286 -11.87 -5.75 -2.26
CA ASP A 286 -13.21 -6.30 -2.20
C ASP A 286 -13.14 -7.82 -2.41
N ILE A 287 -13.04 -8.54 -1.30
CA ILE A 287 -12.88 -10.00 -1.30
C ILE A 287 -14.16 -10.74 -1.68
N SER A 288 -15.32 -10.06 -1.67
CA SER A 288 -16.60 -10.68 -2.08
C SER A 288 -16.79 -10.67 -3.59
N ARG A 289 -16.19 -9.69 -4.27
CA ARG A 289 -16.24 -9.54 -5.72
C ARG A 289 -14.90 -9.81 -6.42
N ASN A 290 -13.90 -10.28 -5.67
CA ASN A 290 -12.57 -10.64 -6.14
C ASN A 290 -11.88 -9.53 -6.94
N ARG A 291 -11.90 -8.30 -6.42
CA ARG A 291 -11.32 -7.15 -7.11
C ARG A 291 -10.63 -6.17 -6.17
N THR A 292 -9.61 -5.52 -6.71
CA THR A 292 -9.01 -4.31 -6.15
C THR A 292 -9.99 -3.16 -6.29
N VAL A 293 -9.95 -2.21 -5.34
CA VAL A 293 -10.65 -0.94 -5.45
C VAL A 293 -9.74 0.21 -5.02
N GLN A 294 -9.84 1.33 -5.72
CA GLN A 294 -9.26 2.60 -5.28
C GLN A 294 -10.19 3.32 -4.29
N LEU A 295 -9.58 3.97 -3.30
CA LEU A 295 -10.22 4.87 -2.34
C LEU A 295 -9.69 6.30 -2.54
N PRO A 296 -10.56 7.33 -2.58
CA PRO A 296 -12.02 7.22 -2.44
C PRO A 296 -12.64 6.58 -3.69
N PHE A 297 -13.90 6.13 -3.58
CA PHE A 297 -14.60 5.42 -4.65
C PHE A 297 -15.00 6.36 -5.80
N LEU A 298 -14.03 6.78 -6.63
CA LEU A 298 -14.25 7.69 -7.77
C LEU A 298 -15.15 7.05 -8.83
N GLU A 299 -14.85 5.81 -9.20
CA GLU A 299 -15.65 5.01 -10.10
C GLU A 299 -16.16 3.76 -9.38
N THR A 300 -17.47 3.73 -9.09
CA THR A 300 -18.10 2.52 -8.56
C THR A 300 -19.17 2.03 -9.54
N PRO A 301 -18.94 0.92 -10.29
CA PRO A 301 -19.95 0.40 -11.22
C PRO A 301 -21.27 0.03 -10.50
N THR A 302 -21.18 -0.28 -9.20
CA THR A 302 -22.32 -0.54 -8.32
C THR A 302 -22.29 0.38 -7.10
N PRO A 303 -23.42 0.97 -6.68
CA PRO A 303 -23.49 1.73 -5.44
C PRO A 303 -23.19 0.83 -4.24
N LEU A 304 -22.58 1.42 -3.20
CA LEU A 304 -22.26 0.78 -1.94
C LEU A 304 -23.10 1.41 -0.82
N TYR A 305 -23.54 0.56 0.10
CA TYR A 305 -24.36 0.91 1.25
C TYR A 305 -23.72 0.36 2.52
N VAL A 306 -23.98 1.03 3.63
CA VAL A 306 -23.52 0.63 4.96
C VAL A 306 -24.66 0.78 5.97
N GLU A 307 -24.75 -0.14 6.91
CA GLU A 307 -25.71 -0.07 8.01
C GLU A 307 -25.19 0.83 9.12
N ARG A 308 -26.05 1.64 9.75
CA ARG A 308 -25.65 2.48 10.90
C ARG A 308 -24.99 1.66 12.02
N ALA A 309 -25.58 0.52 12.40
CA ALA A 309 -25.02 -0.37 13.43
C ALA A 309 -23.62 -0.89 13.07
N THR A 310 -23.31 -1.02 11.78
CA THR A 310 -21.95 -1.34 11.32
C THR A 310 -21.02 -0.15 11.51
N LEU A 311 -21.45 1.08 11.21
CA LEU A 311 -20.63 2.27 11.44
C LEU A 311 -20.31 2.45 12.93
N ASP A 312 -21.32 2.34 13.80
CA ASP A 312 -21.20 2.48 15.27
C ASP A 312 -20.18 1.51 15.87
N ARG A 313 -19.99 0.35 15.25
CA ARG A 313 -19.07 -0.69 15.73
C ARG A 313 -17.62 -0.45 15.34
N TYR A 314 -17.35 0.31 14.28
CA TYR A 314 -16.01 0.44 13.69
C TYR A 314 -15.44 1.85 13.77
N PHE A 315 -16.27 2.87 13.98
CA PHE A 315 -15.87 4.27 13.91
C PHE A 315 -16.35 5.10 15.11
N PRO A 316 -15.62 6.17 15.47
CA PRO A 316 -16.08 7.17 16.44
C PRO A 316 -17.40 7.84 15.99
N GLU A 317 -18.23 8.24 16.96
CA GLU A 317 -19.56 8.82 16.74
C GLU A 317 -19.54 10.02 15.76
N VAL A 318 -18.53 10.88 15.82
CA VAL A 318 -18.39 12.03 14.91
C VAL A 318 -18.29 11.62 13.44
N ILE A 319 -17.57 10.53 13.14
CA ILE A 319 -17.49 9.98 11.79
C ILE A 319 -18.83 9.35 11.39
N VAL A 320 -19.48 8.63 12.31
CA VAL A 320 -20.78 8.01 12.04
C VAL A 320 -21.83 9.06 11.68
N GLN A 321 -21.95 10.10 12.50
CA GLN A 321 -22.87 11.21 12.28
C GLN A 321 -22.61 11.90 10.95
N TRP A 322 -21.33 12.15 10.61
CA TRP A 322 -20.95 12.71 9.32
C TRP A 322 -21.36 11.81 8.14
N MET A 323 -21.04 10.51 8.21
CA MET A 323 -21.35 9.53 7.15
C MET A 323 -22.86 9.42 6.89
N ILE A 324 -23.68 9.53 7.94
CA ILE A 324 -25.15 9.52 7.84
C ILE A 324 -25.66 10.85 7.28
N ALA A 325 -25.17 11.98 7.80
CA ALA A 325 -25.60 13.32 7.37
C ALA A 325 -25.24 13.60 5.91
N LYS A 326 -24.14 13.02 5.41
CA LYS A 326 -23.65 13.15 4.03
C LYS A 326 -23.97 11.92 3.16
N ALA A 327 -24.89 11.05 3.58
CA ALA A 327 -25.27 9.87 2.83
C ALA A 327 -25.69 10.21 1.39
N GLY A 328 -25.23 9.42 0.43
CA GLY A 328 -25.51 9.67 -0.98
C GLY A 328 -26.99 9.49 -1.33
N ILE A 329 -27.49 10.25 -2.31
CA ILE A 329 -28.86 10.12 -2.80
C ILE A 329 -29.00 8.85 -3.63
N ASP A 330 -30.00 8.00 -3.38
CA ASP A 330 -30.24 6.85 -4.25
C ASP A 330 -30.87 7.28 -5.58
N ARG A 331 -30.17 7.04 -6.68
CA ARG A 331 -30.67 7.33 -8.04
C ARG A 331 -31.21 6.09 -8.74
N ARG A 332 -31.01 4.90 -8.17
CA ARG A 332 -31.47 3.63 -8.74
C ARG A 332 -32.71 3.15 -7.97
N LYS A 333 -33.61 2.42 -8.63
CA LYS A 333 -34.70 1.70 -7.95
C LYS A 333 -34.09 0.49 -7.22
N VAL A 334 -33.46 0.71 -6.09
CA VAL A 334 -32.90 -0.32 -5.20
C VAL A 334 -33.75 -0.37 -3.93
N GLU A 335 -33.97 -1.56 -3.39
CA GLU A 335 -34.63 -1.73 -2.09
C GLU A 335 -33.59 -1.47 -1.01
N VAL A 336 -33.73 -0.35 -0.30
CA VAL A 336 -32.83 0.03 0.79
C VAL A 336 -33.57 -0.24 2.10
N PRO A 337 -33.17 -1.25 2.89
CA PRO A 337 -33.79 -1.52 4.18
C PRO A 337 -33.60 -0.35 5.17
N ALA A 338 -34.47 -0.25 6.17
CA ALA A 338 -34.32 0.76 7.22
C ALA A 338 -32.96 0.62 7.94
N GLY A 339 -32.29 1.76 8.19
CA GLY A 339 -30.97 1.80 8.84
C GLY A 339 -29.77 1.63 7.89
N PHE A 340 -30.01 1.43 6.59
CA PHE A 340 -28.97 1.39 5.57
C PHE A 340 -28.84 2.75 4.90
N HIS A 341 -27.59 3.19 4.73
CA HIS A 341 -27.23 4.46 4.13
C HIS A 341 -26.31 4.22 2.96
N ARG A 342 -26.56 4.89 1.83
CA ARG A 342 -25.62 4.90 0.71
C ARG A 342 -24.36 5.66 1.14
N LEU A 343 -23.18 5.17 0.74
CA LEU A 343 -21.94 5.90 1.01
C LEU A 343 -22.01 7.35 0.49
N PRO A 344 -21.37 8.30 1.19
CA PRO A 344 -21.22 9.67 0.71
C PRO A 344 -20.57 9.73 -0.68
N ALA A 345 -20.73 10.86 -1.35
CA ALA A 345 -19.95 11.14 -2.55
C ALA A 345 -18.44 11.17 -2.22
N PRO A 346 -17.55 10.90 -3.20
CA PRO A 346 -16.11 10.80 -2.94
C PRO A 346 -15.51 11.97 -2.17
N GLN A 347 -15.91 13.21 -2.50
CA GLN A 347 -15.45 14.42 -1.81
C GLN A 347 -15.93 14.53 -0.36
N ASP A 348 -17.09 13.97 0.00
CA ASP A 348 -17.64 14.04 1.36
C ASP A 348 -17.15 12.87 2.23
N MET A 349 -16.38 11.94 1.67
CA MET A 349 -15.87 10.78 2.40
C MET A 349 -14.77 11.20 3.39
N PRO A 350 -14.85 10.84 4.68
CA PRO A 350 -13.75 11.07 5.63
C PRO A 350 -12.51 10.27 5.27
N VAL A 351 -11.33 10.89 5.35
CA VAL A 351 -10.06 10.22 5.00
C VAL A 351 -9.74 9.09 5.99
N ALA A 352 -10.12 9.24 7.26
CA ALA A 352 -9.96 8.21 8.29
C ALA A 352 -10.76 6.92 7.98
N VAL A 353 -11.94 7.04 7.37
CA VAL A 353 -12.72 5.87 6.94
C VAL A 353 -12.01 5.15 5.82
N ALA A 354 -11.44 5.88 4.86
CA ALA A 354 -10.68 5.28 3.78
C ALA A 354 -9.39 4.59 4.27
N ALA A 355 -8.66 5.19 5.23
CA ALA A 355 -7.55 4.50 5.90
C ALA A 355 -8.02 3.20 6.57
N ARG A 356 -9.14 3.22 7.31
CA ARG A 356 -9.68 2.01 7.96
C ARG A 356 -10.10 0.91 6.98
N LEU A 357 -10.60 1.28 5.80
CA LEU A 357 -10.92 0.34 4.72
C LEU A 357 -9.68 -0.24 4.05
N SER A 358 -8.60 0.55 3.93
CA SER A 358 -7.32 0.13 3.36
C SER A 358 -6.48 -0.72 4.33
N LEU A 359 -6.73 -0.60 5.63
CA LEU A 359 -6.05 -1.36 6.67
C LEU A 359 -6.46 -2.84 6.71
N SER A 360 -5.48 -3.73 6.73
CA SER A 360 -5.71 -5.07 7.28
C SER A 360 -4.51 -5.63 8.00
N PHE A 361 -4.89 -6.45 8.96
CA PHE A 361 -4.11 -7.56 9.43
C PHE A 361 -5.12 -8.69 9.47
N PRO A 362 -5.25 -9.51 8.40
CA PRO A 362 -6.23 -10.58 8.39
C PRO A 362 -6.11 -11.40 9.67
N ILE A 363 -7.25 -11.79 10.26
CA ILE A 363 -7.35 -12.43 11.59
C ILE A 363 -7.22 -11.45 12.77
N LEU A 364 -6.33 -10.45 12.71
CA LEU A 364 -6.17 -9.44 13.78
C LEU A 364 -7.24 -8.35 13.69
N LEU A 365 -7.33 -7.63 12.57
CA LEU A 365 -8.30 -6.56 12.35
C LEU A 365 -9.50 -7.08 11.55
N CYS A 366 -10.71 -6.72 11.97
CA CYS A 366 -11.94 -7.16 11.31
C CYS A 366 -12.06 -6.60 9.89
N ALA A 367 -12.50 -7.46 8.95
CA ALA A 367 -12.95 -7.00 7.64
C ALA A 367 -14.15 -6.07 7.81
N PHE A 368 -14.29 -5.10 6.92
CA PHE A 368 -15.36 -4.12 6.96
C PHE A 368 -16.53 -4.59 6.08
N PRO A 369 -17.72 -4.86 6.65
CA PRO A 369 -18.87 -5.27 5.88
C PRO A 369 -19.55 -4.04 5.25
N MET A 370 -19.81 -4.13 3.95
CA MET A 370 -20.68 -3.22 3.22
C MET A 370 -21.71 -4.00 2.43
N TRP A 371 -22.55 -3.31 1.68
CA TRP A 371 -23.65 -3.90 0.94
C TRP A 371 -23.70 -3.34 -0.48
N ALA A 372 -23.95 -4.20 -1.45
CA ALA A 372 -24.11 -3.84 -2.86
C ALA A 372 -25.37 -4.50 -3.43
N PRO A 373 -26.07 -3.88 -4.39
CA PRO A 373 -27.22 -4.50 -5.03
C PRO A 373 -26.82 -5.79 -5.78
N ASP A 374 -27.56 -6.88 -5.55
CA ASP A 374 -27.34 -8.14 -6.24
C ASP A 374 -28.13 -8.18 -7.56
N PHE A 375 -27.45 -7.80 -8.65
CA PHE A 375 -28.01 -7.85 -10.00
C PHE A 375 -28.07 -9.27 -10.59
N GLY A 376 -27.36 -10.24 -9.99
CA GLY A 376 -27.31 -11.62 -10.49
C GLY A 376 -28.45 -12.51 -9.99
N ARG A 377 -29.15 -12.10 -8.92
CA ARG A 377 -30.27 -12.84 -8.36
C ARG A 377 -31.50 -12.75 -9.25
N LYS A 378 -32.05 -13.90 -9.66
CA LYS A 378 -33.34 -13.97 -10.37
C LYS A 378 -34.42 -13.29 -9.53
N ARG A 379 -35.15 -12.36 -10.15
CA ARG A 379 -36.22 -11.59 -9.53
C ARG A 379 -37.39 -11.40 -10.50
N PRO A 380 -38.62 -11.20 -10.01
CA PRO A 380 -39.74 -10.79 -10.83
C PRO A 380 -39.43 -9.48 -11.60
N PRO A 381 -39.96 -9.32 -12.84
CA PRO A 381 -39.82 -8.08 -13.58
C PRO A 381 -40.38 -6.89 -12.78
N GLY A 382 -39.60 -5.82 -12.66
CA GLY A 382 -40.01 -4.60 -11.95
C GLY A 382 -39.63 -4.52 -10.48
N GLU A 383 -39.21 -5.62 -9.85
CA GLU A 383 -38.70 -5.57 -8.47
C GLU A 383 -37.26 -5.04 -8.42
N PRO A 384 -36.94 -4.20 -7.41
CA PRO A 384 -35.57 -3.74 -7.19
C PRO A 384 -34.63 -4.88 -6.79
N PRO A 385 -33.32 -4.80 -7.11
CA PRO A 385 -32.33 -5.74 -6.58
C PRO A 385 -32.26 -5.64 -5.05
N PRO A 386 -32.26 -6.77 -4.32
CA PRO A 386 -31.96 -6.76 -2.90
C PRO A 386 -30.47 -6.46 -2.67
N LEU A 387 -30.15 -5.93 -1.49
CA LEU A 387 -28.77 -5.73 -1.06
C LEU A 387 -28.14 -7.05 -0.63
N ARG A 388 -26.90 -7.27 -1.05
CA ARG A 388 -26.05 -8.39 -0.63
C ARG A 388 -24.80 -7.87 0.05
N ARG A 389 -24.40 -8.55 1.13
CA ARG A 389 -23.19 -8.22 1.88
C ARG A 389 -21.95 -8.47 1.03
N VAL A 390 -21.09 -7.48 1.00
CA VAL A 390 -19.74 -7.49 0.43
C VAL A 390 -18.73 -7.17 1.53
N TRP A 391 -17.56 -7.78 1.46
CA TRP A 391 -16.51 -7.65 2.46
C TRP A 391 -15.33 -6.90 1.88
N PHE A 392 -14.87 -5.89 2.61
CA PHE A 392 -13.66 -5.15 2.31
C PHE A 392 -12.57 -5.52 3.31
N SER A 393 -11.39 -5.80 2.79
CA SER A 393 -10.18 -6.09 3.55
C SER A 393 -9.00 -5.30 2.96
N ASP A 394 -7.77 -5.63 3.36
CA ASP A 394 -6.56 -4.85 3.08
C ASP A 394 -6.41 -4.46 1.62
N GLY A 395 -5.88 -3.29 1.34
CA GLY A 395 -5.25 -3.04 0.04
C GLY A 395 -4.15 -4.04 -0.29
N GLY A 396 -3.28 -4.33 0.69
CA GLY A 396 -2.11 -5.20 0.57
C GLY A 396 -2.39 -6.70 0.32
N LEU A 397 -3.66 -7.10 0.20
CA LEU A 397 -4.05 -8.42 -0.31
C LEU A 397 -4.00 -8.49 -1.84
N THR A 398 -4.24 -7.38 -2.53
CA THR A 398 -4.30 -7.33 -4.00
C THR A 398 -3.15 -6.53 -4.62
N SER A 399 -2.70 -5.45 -3.98
CA SER A 399 -1.44 -4.76 -4.30
C SER A 399 -0.98 -3.99 -3.06
N ASN A 400 0.29 -4.16 -2.70
CA ASN A 400 0.87 -3.49 -1.54
C ASN A 400 1.53 -2.15 -1.93
N PHE A 401 1.73 -1.89 -3.22
CA PHE A 401 2.48 -0.74 -3.69
C PHE A 401 1.77 0.01 -4.84
N PRO A 402 0.88 0.99 -4.53
CA PRO A 402 0.02 1.68 -5.48
C PRO A 402 0.75 2.72 -6.34
N ILE A 403 2.01 2.49 -6.69
CA ILE A 403 2.82 3.46 -7.43
C ILE A 403 2.25 3.82 -8.80
N HIS A 404 1.46 2.91 -9.38
CA HIS A 404 0.80 3.10 -10.66
C HIS A 404 -0.31 4.17 -10.64
N PHE A 405 -0.87 4.53 -9.48
CA PHE A 405 -1.91 5.57 -9.38
C PHE A 405 -1.40 6.97 -9.73
N PHE A 406 -0.12 7.24 -9.45
CA PHE A 406 0.48 8.55 -9.72
C PHE A 406 1.49 8.51 -10.87
N ASP A 407 1.56 7.37 -11.56
CA ASP A 407 2.54 7.19 -12.61
C ASP A 407 2.10 7.92 -13.89
N ARG A 408 2.97 8.81 -14.38
CA ARG A 408 2.72 9.57 -15.61
C ARG A 408 3.79 9.25 -16.65
N PRO A 409 3.46 9.17 -17.96
CA PRO A 409 4.46 8.96 -19.01
C PRO A 409 5.61 9.98 -18.94
N LEU A 410 5.28 11.24 -18.64
CA LEU A 410 6.22 12.34 -18.45
C LEU A 410 5.92 13.02 -17.10
N PRO A 411 6.60 12.65 -16.01
CA PRO A 411 6.33 13.22 -14.69
C PRO A 411 6.82 14.67 -14.61
N ALA A 412 6.01 15.53 -14.01
CA ALA A 412 6.34 16.95 -13.74
C ALA A 412 7.13 17.11 -12.43
N HIS A 413 6.96 16.19 -11.49
CA HIS A 413 7.63 16.10 -10.20
C HIS A 413 7.96 14.64 -9.87
N PRO A 414 8.89 14.38 -8.93
CA PRO A 414 9.24 13.01 -8.56
C PRO A 414 8.18 12.35 -7.68
N THR A 415 8.07 11.03 -7.80
CA THR A 415 7.26 10.18 -6.91
C THR A 415 8.19 9.37 -6.02
N PHE A 416 8.24 9.66 -4.74
CA PHE A 416 9.13 8.99 -3.79
C PHE A 416 8.48 7.75 -3.20
N CYS A 417 9.25 6.68 -3.07
CA CYS A 417 8.73 5.45 -2.49
C CYS A 417 9.75 4.74 -1.61
N PHE A 418 9.24 3.92 -0.68
CA PHE A 418 10.08 3.16 0.23
C PHE A 418 9.68 1.68 0.21
N ASN A 419 10.67 0.81 0.08
CA ASN A 419 10.50 -0.64 0.17
C ASN A 419 11.28 -1.18 1.38
N LEU A 420 10.64 -1.99 2.22
CA LEU A 420 11.30 -2.65 3.34
C LEU A 420 11.83 -4.02 2.91
N VAL A 421 13.12 -4.24 3.13
CA VAL A 421 13.82 -5.46 2.73
C VAL A 421 14.01 -6.34 3.96
N ALA A 422 13.36 -7.51 3.96
CA ALA A 422 13.40 -8.46 5.07
C ALA A 422 14.82 -9.00 5.34
N TYR A 423 15.05 -9.56 6.52
CA TYR A 423 16.36 -10.13 6.90
C TYR A 423 16.76 -11.31 6.01
N ASP A 424 15.80 -12.18 5.68
CA ASP A 424 16.02 -13.40 4.90
C ASP A 424 15.94 -13.20 3.38
N SER A 425 15.55 -12.01 2.90
CA SER A 425 15.38 -11.79 1.47
C SER A 425 16.74 -11.72 0.75
N GLN A 426 17.01 -12.66 -0.17
CA GLN A 426 18.18 -12.59 -1.05
C GLN A 426 17.98 -11.58 -2.19
N VAL A 427 18.90 -10.64 -2.33
CA VAL A 427 19.02 -9.88 -3.58
C VAL A 427 19.67 -10.81 -4.59
N SER A 428 19.02 -11.06 -5.73
CA SER A 428 19.61 -11.88 -6.80
C SER A 428 20.92 -11.23 -7.25
N THR A 429 22.04 -11.76 -6.77
CA THR A 429 23.35 -11.59 -7.39
C THR A 429 23.32 -12.44 -8.63
N ASP A 430 22.80 -11.90 -9.72
CA ASP A 430 22.99 -12.54 -11.02
C ASP A 430 24.50 -12.45 -11.30
N ASP A 431 25.25 -13.49 -10.89
CA ASP A 431 26.69 -13.66 -11.10
C ASP A 431 27.06 -13.70 -12.60
N GLY A 432 26.07 -13.56 -13.49
CA GLY A 432 26.21 -13.43 -14.94
C GLY A 432 26.09 -12.02 -15.51
N ALA A 433 25.92 -10.97 -14.69
CA ALA A 433 26.03 -9.59 -15.16
C ALA A 433 27.52 -9.26 -15.39
N VAL A 434 28.00 -9.63 -16.57
CA VAL A 434 29.33 -9.35 -17.14
C VAL A 434 29.93 -8.07 -16.54
N GLU A 435 31.08 -8.24 -15.87
CA GLU A 435 32.07 -7.19 -15.63
C GLU A 435 32.27 -6.40 -16.93
N THR A 436 31.49 -5.35 -17.12
CA THR A 436 31.68 -4.46 -18.24
C THR A 436 31.84 -3.05 -17.70
N ALA A 437 33.12 -2.71 -17.54
CA ALA A 437 33.64 -1.38 -17.27
C ALA A 437 33.43 -0.84 -15.85
N GLY A 438 34.13 -1.42 -14.87
CA GLY A 438 34.61 -0.69 -13.67
C GLY A 438 33.57 0.09 -12.86
N GLN A 439 32.31 -0.35 -12.83
CA GLN A 439 31.25 0.30 -12.06
C GLN A 439 31.04 -0.44 -10.75
N VAL A 440 31.29 0.27 -9.66
CA VAL A 440 31.00 -0.13 -8.28
C VAL A 440 29.55 -0.61 -8.20
N ILE A 441 29.36 -1.87 -7.78
CA ILE A 441 28.05 -2.46 -7.50
C ILE A 441 27.40 -1.61 -6.41
N ASP A 442 26.18 -1.09 -6.67
CA ASP A 442 25.34 -0.41 -5.67
C ASP A 442 25.32 -1.22 -4.36
N LYS A 443 25.34 -0.53 -3.21
CA LYS A 443 25.38 -1.16 -1.88
C LYS A 443 24.37 -2.34 -1.85
N PRO A 444 24.83 -3.60 -1.82
CA PRO A 444 23.91 -4.71 -1.66
C PRO A 444 23.34 -4.48 -0.27
N ILE A 445 22.04 -4.25 -0.13
CA ILE A 445 21.41 -3.80 1.13
C ILE A 445 21.50 -4.83 2.29
N GLY A 446 22.39 -5.80 2.15
CA GLY A 446 23.34 -6.10 3.20
C GLY A 446 23.62 -7.58 3.32
N ARG A 447 23.51 -8.37 2.24
CA ARG A 447 23.40 -9.85 2.22
C ARG A 447 22.25 -10.37 3.10
N ALA A 448 21.53 -11.38 2.60
CA ALA A 448 20.57 -12.08 3.45
C ALA A 448 21.33 -12.64 4.65
N GLN A 449 20.78 -12.48 5.84
CA GLN A 449 21.33 -13.05 7.07
C GLN A 449 22.74 -12.56 7.49
N ALA A 450 23.16 -11.37 7.05
CA ALA A 450 24.46 -10.84 7.47
C ALA A 450 24.53 -10.54 8.98
N GLU A 451 25.69 -10.79 9.58
CA GLU A 451 25.94 -10.55 11.00
C GLU A 451 25.68 -9.10 11.42
N THR A 452 25.93 -8.13 10.53
CA THR A 452 25.68 -6.70 10.78
C THR A 452 24.19 -6.38 10.95
N ARG A 453 23.30 -7.22 10.41
CA ARG A 453 21.84 -7.08 10.49
C ARG A 453 21.23 -7.83 11.67
N ARG A 454 22.02 -8.43 12.56
CA ARG A 454 21.49 -9.05 13.78
C ARG A 454 21.06 -8.00 14.81
N ALA A 455 20.06 -8.35 15.63
CA ALA A 455 19.50 -7.50 16.67
C ALA A 455 20.54 -7.10 17.74
N ASP A 456 21.48 -7.98 18.05
CA ASP A 456 22.55 -7.76 19.02
C ASP A 456 23.56 -6.68 18.58
N ARG A 457 23.67 -6.42 17.28
CA ARG A 457 24.49 -5.34 16.70
C ARG A 457 23.77 -3.99 16.62
N ARG A 458 22.57 -3.86 17.21
CA ARG A 458 21.81 -2.59 17.16
C ARG A 458 22.53 -1.49 17.97
N PRO A 459 22.85 -0.33 17.34
CA PRO A 459 23.46 0.79 18.05
C PRO A 459 22.49 1.38 19.07
N ASP A 460 23.01 2.03 20.12
CA ASP A 460 22.20 2.87 21.01
C ASP A 460 21.83 4.18 20.30
N ALA A 461 20.89 4.07 19.35
CA ALA A 461 20.31 5.22 18.69
C ALA A 461 19.47 6.02 19.69
N THR A 462 19.97 7.18 20.12
CA THR A 462 19.31 8.03 21.11
C THR A 462 18.73 9.32 20.53
N VAL A 463 19.09 9.68 19.28
CA VAL A 463 18.68 10.96 18.67
C VAL A 463 18.02 10.75 17.32
N ALA A 464 16.84 11.35 17.17
CA ALA A 464 16.06 11.47 15.95
C ALA A 464 16.69 12.47 14.97
N ALA A 465 17.87 12.14 14.43
CA ALA A 465 18.60 12.98 13.49
C ALA A 465 19.04 12.19 12.25
N VAL A 466 19.21 12.89 11.13
CA VAL A 466 19.82 12.33 9.92
C VAL A 466 21.26 11.91 10.26
N PRO A 467 21.67 10.66 9.97
CA PRO A 467 23.04 10.21 10.20
C PRO A 467 24.05 11.05 9.41
N VAL A 468 25.26 11.22 9.96
CA VAL A 468 26.36 11.87 9.24
C VAL A 468 26.85 10.97 8.09
N PRO A 469 27.46 11.53 7.02
CA PRO A 469 28.03 10.72 5.94
C PRO A 469 28.99 9.64 6.48
N GLY A 470 28.88 8.42 5.96
CA GLY A 470 29.70 7.29 6.39
C GLY A 470 29.26 6.55 7.67
N ASP A 471 28.20 6.99 8.35
CA ASP A 471 27.56 6.25 9.45
C ASP A 471 27.07 4.85 9.01
N GLU A 472 27.12 3.87 9.93
CA GLU A 472 26.69 2.48 9.67
C GLU A 472 25.22 2.36 9.24
N THR A 473 24.37 3.32 9.61
CA THR A 473 22.94 3.38 9.21
C THR A 473 22.80 3.41 7.70
N TRP A 474 23.74 4.04 6.98
CA TRP A 474 23.74 4.07 5.52
C TRP A 474 24.01 2.70 4.89
N GLY A 475 24.48 1.71 5.66
CA GLY A 475 24.58 0.32 5.21
C GLY A 475 23.21 -0.38 5.12
N PHE A 476 22.17 0.17 5.75
CA PHE A 476 20.80 -0.34 5.72
C PHE A 476 19.94 0.30 4.62
N LEU A 477 20.51 1.21 3.83
CA LEU A 477 19.80 1.92 2.76
C LEU A 477 20.42 1.60 1.41
N SER A 478 19.58 1.50 0.38
CA SER A 478 20.04 1.36 -0.99
C SER A 478 19.03 1.96 -1.94
N MET A 479 19.51 2.57 -3.02
CA MET A 479 18.68 3.21 -4.04
C MET A 479 19.46 3.21 -5.35
N ALA A 480 18.80 2.85 -6.45
CA ALA A 480 19.48 2.68 -7.74
C ALA A 480 20.06 4.00 -8.26
N ASP A 481 21.37 4.06 -8.50
CA ASP A 481 21.98 5.23 -9.17
C ASP A 481 21.74 5.16 -10.68
N GLY A 482 21.05 6.18 -11.22
CA GLY A 482 20.89 6.37 -12.66
C GLY A 482 20.17 5.24 -13.41
N ASN A 483 19.32 4.45 -12.74
CA ASN A 483 18.70 3.24 -13.30
C ASN A 483 19.72 2.19 -13.79
N ARG A 484 20.92 2.09 -13.20
CA ARG A 484 21.95 1.14 -13.66
C ARG A 484 21.92 -0.21 -12.93
N ALA A 485 21.64 -0.22 -11.63
CA ALA A 485 21.56 -1.46 -10.86
C ALA A 485 20.15 -2.07 -10.83
N PRO A 486 20.02 -3.40 -10.78
CA PRO A 486 18.76 -4.05 -10.44
C PRO A 486 18.35 -3.75 -8.98
N PRO A 487 17.07 -3.42 -8.73
CA PRO A 487 16.59 -3.12 -7.37
C PRO A 487 16.38 -4.41 -6.56
N SER A 488 16.35 -4.30 -5.23
CA SER A 488 15.95 -5.42 -4.37
C SER A 488 14.43 -5.61 -4.40
N GLN A 489 13.97 -6.83 -4.70
CA GLN A 489 12.54 -7.19 -4.78
C GLN A 489 11.80 -7.02 -3.44
N PHE A 490 10.47 -6.84 -3.47
CA PHE A 490 9.64 -6.79 -2.25
C PHE A 490 9.62 -8.14 -1.52
N THR A 491 9.69 -9.22 -2.28
CA THR A 491 9.88 -10.59 -1.79
C THR A 491 10.95 -11.22 -2.64
N ALA A 492 12.11 -11.48 -2.05
CA ALA A 492 13.16 -12.23 -2.71
C ALA A 492 12.78 -13.71 -2.91
N PHE A 493 13.43 -14.35 -3.88
CA PHE A 493 13.57 -15.80 -3.88
C PHE A 493 14.30 -16.23 -2.60
N ASP A 494 13.62 -16.98 -1.75
CA ASP A 494 14.25 -17.72 -0.67
C ASP A 494 14.98 -18.91 -1.30
N GLU A 495 16.32 -18.92 -1.31
CA GLU A 495 17.06 -20.14 -1.66
C GLU A 495 16.80 -21.26 -0.64
N ALA A 496 16.43 -20.90 0.59
CA ALA A 496 15.87 -21.81 1.57
C ALA A 496 14.38 -22.04 1.29
N LEU A 497 14.04 -22.58 0.13
CA LEU A 497 12.77 -23.28 -0.06
C LEU A 497 12.71 -24.37 1.01
N GLY A 498 12.06 -24.06 2.13
CA GLY A 498 11.65 -25.09 3.06
C GLY A 498 10.89 -26.11 2.23
N LEU A 499 11.40 -27.34 2.16
CA LEU A 499 10.82 -28.46 1.38
C LEU A 499 9.43 -28.90 1.88
N GLY A 500 8.73 -28.04 2.64
CA GLY A 500 7.47 -28.32 3.31
C GLY A 500 6.29 -27.55 2.74
N LEU A 501 5.11 -28.15 2.86
CA LEU A 501 3.82 -27.61 2.41
C LEU A 501 3.54 -26.18 2.90
N GLY A 502 3.96 -25.84 4.13
CA GLY A 502 3.76 -24.50 4.70
C GLY A 502 4.53 -23.40 3.97
N ALA A 503 5.78 -23.66 3.57
CA ALA A 503 6.59 -22.71 2.81
C ALA A 503 6.01 -22.51 1.41
N PHE A 504 5.61 -23.61 0.74
CA PHE A 504 4.94 -23.54 -0.56
C PHE A 504 3.64 -22.71 -0.53
N LEU A 505 2.77 -22.94 0.46
CA LEU A 505 1.54 -22.15 0.63
C LEU A 505 1.85 -20.66 0.90
N GLY A 506 2.89 -20.37 1.69
CA GLY A 506 3.39 -19.01 1.89
C GLY A 506 3.82 -18.35 0.58
N THR A 507 4.62 -19.05 -0.24
CA THR A 507 5.08 -18.57 -1.55
C THR A 507 3.91 -18.33 -2.51
N LEU A 508 2.89 -19.19 -2.55
CA LEU A 508 1.68 -18.98 -3.35
C LEU A 508 0.95 -17.69 -2.98
N VAL A 509 0.75 -17.46 -1.68
CA VAL A 509 0.11 -16.24 -1.17
C VAL A 509 0.96 -15.01 -1.49
N ASN A 510 2.28 -15.07 -1.28
CA ASN A 510 3.17 -13.96 -1.60
C ASN A 510 3.20 -13.66 -3.10
N THR A 511 3.17 -14.68 -3.95
CA THR A 511 3.09 -14.52 -5.39
C THR A 511 1.81 -13.81 -5.78
N ALA A 512 0.66 -14.26 -5.26
CA ALA A 512 -0.63 -13.62 -5.53
C ALA A 512 -0.66 -12.14 -5.11
N ARG A 513 0.03 -11.78 -4.04
CA ARG A 513 0.08 -10.41 -3.48
C ARG A 513 1.09 -9.48 -4.17
N PHE A 514 2.30 -9.97 -4.43
CA PHE A 514 3.44 -9.12 -4.80
C PHE A 514 3.91 -9.28 -6.25
N TRP A 515 3.34 -10.20 -7.05
CA TRP A 515 3.81 -10.42 -8.43
C TRP A 515 3.78 -9.12 -9.25
N SER A 516 2.72 -8.33 -9.13
CA SER A 516 2.56 -7.08 -9.88
C SER A 516 3.58 -6.03 -9.42
N ASP A 517 3.72 -5.87 -8.11
CA ASP A 517 4.63 -4.89 -7.50
C ASP A 517 6.10 -5.21 -7.84
N ASN A 518 6.50 -6.48 -7.79
CA ASN A 518 7.84 -6.92 -8.17
C ASN A 518 8.13 -6.69 -9.67
N GLN A 519 7.15 -6.90 -10.54
CA GLN A 519 7.31 -6.66 -11.98
C GLN A 519 7.45 -5.16 -12.29
N LEU A 520 6.70 -4.30 -11.60
CA LEU A 520 6.84 -2.86 -11.73
C LEU A 520 8.18 -2.38 -11.19
N LEU A 521 8.63 -2.93 -10.06
CA LEU A 521 9.91 -2.55 -9.46
C LEU A 521 11.08 -2.83 -10.41
N ALA A 522 11.06 -3.94 -11.15
CA ALA A 522 12.10 -4.25 -12.12
C ALA A 522 12.17 -3.25 -13.29
N ALA A 523 11.09 -2.50 -13.57
CA ALA A 523 11.02 -1.58 -14.69
C ALA A 523 11.93 -0.34 -14.48
N PRO A 524 12.72 0.07 -15.49
CA PRO A 524 13.44 1.33 -15.46
C PRO A 524 12.49 2.53 -15.36
N GLY A 525 12.85 3.54 -14.57
CA GLY A 525 11.95 4.65 -14.24
C GLY A 525 10.91 4.28 -13.17
N TYR A 526 10.97 3.07 -12.60
CA TYR A 526 10.31 2.73 -11.34
C TYR A 526 11.34 2.51 -10.23
N ARG A 527 12.42 1.78 -10.51
CA ARG A 527 13.44 1.44 -9.49
C ARG A 527 14.25 2.61 -8.93
N ASP A 528 14.48 3.64 -9.73
CA ASP A 528 15.30 4.81 -9.38
C ASP A 528 14.59 5.81 -8.46
N ARG A 529 13.35 5.52 -8.08
CA ARG A 529 12.54 6.32 -7.16
C ARG A 529 12.14 5.56 -5.88
N VAL A 530 12.69 4.37 -5.69
CA VAL A 530 12.45 3.52 -4.52
C VAL A 530 13.71 3.50 -3.66
N VAL A 531 13.59 3.96 -2.41
CA VAL A 531 14.59 3.71 -1.38
C VAL A 531 14.28 2.37 -0.72
N HIS A 532 15.23 1.47 -0.78
CA HIS A 532 15.19 0.22 -0.05
C HIS A 532 15.73 0.46 1.36
N VAL A 533 15.04 -0.07 2.37
CA VAL A 533 15.39 0.01 3.79
C VAL A 533 15.46 -1.40 4.35
N ALA A 534 16.65 -1.87 4.70
CA ALA A 534 16.85 -3.20 5.26
C ALA A 534 16.39 -3.27 6.73
N LEU A 535 15.80 -4.41 7.08
CA LEU A 535 15.38 -4.76 8.44
C LEU A 535 16.40 -5.70 9.13
N ARG A 536 16.45 -5.69 10.45
CA ARG A 536 17.17 -6.68 11.27
C ARG A 536 16.36 -7.97 11.44
N ASP A 537 16.95 -8.99 12.05
CA ASP A 537 16.33 -10.31 12.31
C ASP A 537 15.18 -10.28 13.33
N ASP A 538 15.13 -9.29 14.22
CA ASP A 538 14.02 -9.03 15.14
C ASP A 538 13.01 -7.99 14.63
N GLU A 539 13.22 -7.46 13.43
CA GLU A 539 12.41 -6.42 12.79
C GLU A 539 11.58 -6.99 11.63
N GLY A 540 10.31 -6.58 11.53
CA GLY A 540 9.40 -7.06 10.49
C GLY A 540 8.24 -7.87 11.06
N GLY A 541 7.41 -8.41 10.17
CA GLY A 541 6.23 -9.21 10.56
C GLY A 541 5.20 -8.43 11.38
N LEU A 542 4.50 -9.15 12.27
CA LEU A 542 3.46 -8.63 13.17
C LEU A 542 4.01 -8.28 14.56
N ASN A 543 5.22 -7.72 14.64
CA ASN A 543 5.78 -7.29 15.93
C ASN A 543 5.15 -5.95 16.36
N LEU A 544 4.02 -6.03 17.08
CA LEU A 544 3.27 -4.86 17.55
C LEU A 544 3.80 -4.29 18.88
N ASP A 545 4.79 -4.93 19.51
CA ASP A 545 5.28 -4.60 20.85
C ASP A 545 6.80 -4.35 20.84
N MET A 546 7.22 -3.40 20.01
CA MET A 546 8.62 -3.07 19.80
C MET A 546 9.19 -2.22 20.95
N ASP A 547 10.41 -2.52 21.39
CA ASP A 547 11.09 -1.69 22.38
C ASP A 547 11.51 -0.32 21.83
N ALA A 548 11.66 0.67 22.72
CA ALA A 548 12.00 2.04 22.35
C ALA A 548 13.29 2.15 21.50
N LYS A 549 14.28 1.28 21.76
CA LYS A 549 15.53 1.22 21.00
C LYS A 549 15.31 0.76 19.55
N VAL A 550 14.40 -0.20 19.33
CA VAL A 550 14.01 -0.66 17.98
C VAL A 550 13.34 0.49 17.23
N ILE A 551 12.40 1.17 17.89
CA ILE A 551 11.66 2.30 17.31
C ILE A 551 12.59 3.45 16.93
N ALA A 552 13.53 3.81 17.80
CA ALA A 552 14.49 4.88 17.54
C ALA A 552 15.44 4.56 16.36
N ASP A 553 15.91 3.32 16.25
CA ASP A 553 16.75 2.88 15.13
C ASP A 553 15.98 2.90 13.80
N LEU A 554 14.72 2.43 13.80
CA LEU A 554 13.85 2.49 12.62
C LEU A 554 13.51 3.93 12.20
N ASP A 555 13.21 4.82 13.15
CA ASP A 555 12.97 6.25 12.86
C ASP A 555 14.23 6.89 12.27
N ARG A 556 15.41 6.59 12.82
CA ARG A 556 16.70 7.08 12.29
C ARG A 556 16.93 6.63 10.85
N ARG A 557 16.64 5.37 10.52
CA ARG A 557 16.69 4.86 9.14
C ARG A 557 15.66 5.54 8.23
N GLY A 558 14.45 5.81 8.73
CA GLY A 558 13.42 6.57 8.02
C GLY A 558 13.87 7.98 7.65
N ARG A 559 14.45 8.71 8.60
CA ARG A 559 15.03 10.05 8.35
C ARG A 559 16.15 10.00 7.32
N ALA A 560 17.07 9.03 7.47
CA ALA A 560 18.14 8.83 6.50
C ALA A 560 17.59 8.57 5.09
N ALA A 561 16.55 7.71 4.96
CA ALA A 561 15.91 7.40 3.69
C ALA A 561 15.22 8.63 3.07
N GLY A 562 14.49 9.41 3.86
CA GLY A 562 13.85 10.65 3.42
C GLY A 562 14.87 11.72 2.98
N ALA A 563 15.96 11.89 3.74
CA ALA A 563 17.04 12.82 3.39
C ALA A 563 17.75 12.41 2.08
N LEU A 564 18.02 11.11 1.90
CA LEU A 564 18.68 10.57 0.72
C LEU A 564 17.91 10.86 -0.56
N ILE A 565 16.63 10.48 -0.60
CA ILE A 565 15.82 10.63 -1.82
C ILE A 565 15.53 12.10 -2.13
N SER A 566 15.28 12.90 -1.09
CA SER A 566 15.03 14.33 -1.23
C SER A 566 16.22 15.05 -1.84
N ALA A 567 17.43 14.78 -1.33
CA ALA A 567 18.66 15.39 -1.81
C ALA A 567 18.97 14.98 -3.26
N ARG A 568 18.90 13.67 -3.59
CA ARG A 568 19.25 13.19 -4.94
C ARG A 568 18.34 13.73 -6.06
N PHE A 569 17.10 14.08 -5.72
CA PHE A 569 16.12 14.64 -6.66
C PHE A 569 16.04 16.17 -6.61
N ASP A 570 16.71 16.82 -5.66
CA ASP A 570 16.72 18.28 -5.55
C ASP A 570 17.71 18.87 -6.57
N PRO A 571 17.28 19.74 -7.50
CA PRO A 571 18.15 20.39 -8.47
C PRO A 571 19.24 21.27 -7.84
N ASP A 572 19.06 21.68 -6.59
CA ASP A 572 19.97 22.59 -5.89
C ASP A 572 20.92 21.87 -4.92
N ALA A 573 20.66 20.59 -4.63
CA ALA A 573 21.49 19.82 -3.72
C ALA A 573 22.78 19.39 -4.44
N THR A 574 23.93 19.73 -3.84
CA THR A 574 25.24 19.42 -4.41
C THR A 574 25.94 18.28 -3.69
N VAL A 575 25.59 17.99 -2.44
CA VAL A 575 26.26 17.01 -1.58
C VAL A 575 25.32 15.87 -1.23
N ASP A 576 25.74 14.64 -1.49
CA ASP A 576 24.98 13.44 -1.18
C ASP A 576 25.10 13.16 0.32
N PRO A 577 23.98 13.05 1.07
CA PRO A 577 24.01 12.88 2.51
C PRO A 577 24.61 11.53 2.96
N GLU A 578 24.60 10.52 2.10
CA GLU A 578 25.17 9.21 2.37
C GLU A 578 26.70 9.19 2.23
N THR A 579 27.21 9.79 1.14
CA THR A 579 28.64 9.68 0.78
C THR A 579 29.45 10.93 1.11
N GLY A 580 28.80 12.09 1.31
CA GLY A 580 29.45 13.39 1.39
C GLY A 580 30.05 13.88 0.06
N GLY A 581 29.88 13.12 -1.02
CA GLY A 581 30.37 13.44 -2.36
C GLY A 581 29.36 14.23 -3.21
N PRO A 582 29.70 14.54 -4.47
CA PRO A 582 28.81 15.29 -5.36
C PRO A 582 27.58 14.48 -5.79
N ILE A 583 26.40 15.11 -5.78
CA ILE A 583 25.15 14.51 -6.29
C ILE A 583 25.14 14.53 -7.82
N ARG A 584 24.65 13.44 -8.41
CA ARG A 584 24.25 13.39 -9.83
C ARG A 584 22.77 13.74 -9.96
N PRO A 585 22.37 14.59 -10.92
CA PRO A 585 20.96 14.93 -11.11
C PRO A 585 20.10 13.69 -11.40
N ALA A 586 19.29 13.24 -10.44
CA ALA A 586 18.48 12.03 -10.59
C ALA A 586 17.18 12.29 -11.37
N PHE A 587 16.48 13.40 -11.08
CA PHE A 587 15.17 13.68 -11.69
C PHE A 587 15.21 13.90 -13.22
N PRO A 588 16.17 14.65 -13.80
CA PRO A 588 16.28 14.75 -15.25
C PRO A 588 16.52 13.40 -15.94
N ASN A 589 17.35 12.55 -15.33
CA ASN A 589 17.59 11.19 -15.83
C ASN A 589 16.31 10.33 -15.74
N HIS A 590 15.58 10.42 -14.63
CA HIS A 590 14.30 9.75 -14.47
C HIS A 590 13.32 10.13 -15.60
N ARG A 591 13.13 11.43 -15.86
CA ARG A 591 12.28 11.92 -16.97
C ARG A 591 12.73 11.39 -18.33
N TRP A 592 14.04 11.34 -18.57
CA TRP A 592 14.61 10.80 -19.81
C TRP A 592 14.31 9.30 -19.99
N VAL A 593 14.51 8.50 -18.95
CA VAL A 593 14.23 7.06 -18.97
C VAL A 593 12.74 6.79 -19.18
N ARG A 594 11.87 7.55 -18.51
CA ARG A 594 10.41 7.49 -18.68
C ARG A 594 9.96 7.81 -20.11
N PHE A 595 10.47 8.91 -20.68
CA PHE A 595 10.22 9.28 -22.08
C PHE A 595 10.63 8.16 -23.04
N ARG A 596 11.85 7.64 -22.91
CA ARG A 596 12.38 6.57 -23.77
C ARG A 596 11.57 5.28 -23.66
N ALA A 597 11.19 4.88 -22.45
CA ALA A 597 10.38 3.68 -22.22
C ALA A 597 8.97 3.85 -22.80
N PHE A 598 8.35 5.02 -22.63
CA PHE A 598 7.03 5.31 -23.17
C PHE A 598 7.02 5.33 -24.70
N MET A 599 7.95 6.05 -25.33
CA MET A 599 8.02 6.13 -26.80
C MET A 599 8.29 4.77 -27.44
N ALA A 600 9.12 3.92 -26.82
CA ALA A 600 9.31 2.55 -27.27
C ALA A 600 8.03 1.70 -27.18
N ALA A 601 7.20 1.92 -26.15
CA ALA A 601 5.92 1.23 -26.01
C ALA A 601 4.88 1.75 -27.03
N VAL A 602 4.86 3.05 -27.32
CA VAL A 602 4.00 3.65 -28.35
C VAL A 602 4.38 3.15 -29.74
N GLU A 603 5.68 3.07 -30.05
CA GLU A 603 6.20 2.51 -31.28
C GLU A 603 5.78 1.04 -31.48
N ASP A 604 5.93 0.19 -30.45
CA ASP A 604 5.49 -1.20 -30.49
C ASP A 604 3.96 -1.32 -30.67
N LEU A 605 3.18 -0.52 -29.91
CA LEU A 605 1.72 -0.51 -30.02
C LEU A 605 1.25 -0.08 -31.41
N SER A 606 1.85 0.97 -31.97
CA SER A 606 1.51 1.51 -33.29
C SER A 606 1.76 0.47 -34.38
N ARG A 607 2.91 -0.21 -34.35
CA ARG A 607 3.21 -1.31 -35.29
C ARG A 607 2.20 -2.46 -35.18
N ARG A 608 1.86 -2.89 -33.95
CA ARG A 608 0.86 -3.95 -33.74
C ARG A 608 -0.53 -3.55 -34.20
N PHE A 609 -0.93 -2.30 -33.97
CA PHE A 609 -2.21 -1.77 -34.43
C PHE A 609 -2.30 -1.79 -35.95
N ALA A 610 -1.30 -1.26 -36.66
CA ALA A 610 -1.27 -1.25 -38.12
C ALA A 610 -1.34 -2.67 -38.72
N ILE A 611 -0.57 -3.61 -38.16
CA ILE A 611 -0.60 -5.02 -38.58
C ILE A 611 -1.99 -5.62 -38.32
N SER A 612 -2.52 -5.47 -37.09
CA SER A 612 -3.82 -6.02 -36.70
C SER A 612 -4.96 -5.47 -37.57
N ARG A 613 -4.92 -4.18 -37.91
CA ARG A 613 -5.92 -3.53 -38.77
C ARG A 613 -5.89 -4.11 -40.18
N ARG A 614 -4.72 -4.20 -40.81
CA ARG A 614 -4.56 -4.80 -42.15
C ARG A 614 -4.99 -6.25 -42.17
N SER A 615 -4.57 -7.05 -41.19
CA SER A 615 -5.00 -8.44 -41.05
C SER A 615 -6.51 -8.57 -40.87
N SER A 616 -7.13 -7.67 -40.09
CA SER A 616 -8.58 -7.63 -39.92
C SER A 616 -9.29 -7.34 -41.25
N ALA A 617 -8.83 -6.35 -42.02
CA ALA A 617 -9.43 -5.98 -43.31
C ALA A 617 -9.35 -7.13 -44.33
N VAL A 618 -8.19 -7.81 -44.42
CA VAL A 618 -8.02 -8.99 -45.28
C VAL A 618 -8.99 -10.11 -44.87
N ALA A 619 -9.14 -10.32 -43.56
CA ALA A 619 -9.98 -11.38 -43.02
C ALA A 619 -11.49 -11.10 -43.21
N THR A 620 -11.94 -9.85 -43.05
CA THR A 620 -13.35 -9.47 -43.29
C THR A 620 -13.69 -9.54 -44.78
N ALA A 621 -12.78 -9.13 -45.66
CA ALA A 621 -12.95 -9.26 -47.11
C ALA A 621 -13.11 -10.73 -47.53
N ALA A 622 -12.31 -11.65 -46.96
CA ALA A 622 -12.44 -13.08 -47.23
C ALA A 622 -13.76 -13.70 -46.71
N ARG A 623 -14.38 -13.09 -45.69
CA ARG A 623 -15.66 -13.53 -45.10
C ARG A 623 -16.88 -12.77 -45.64
N CYS A 624 -16.69 -11.79 -46.54
CA CYS A 624 -17.75 -10.88 -46.99
C CYS A 624 -18.45 -10.12 -45.84
N GLU A 625 -17.70 -9.74 -44.81
CA GLU A 625 -18.19 -8.94 -43.68
C GLU A 625 -17.88 -7.45 -43.89
N PRO A 626 -18.70 -6.51 -43.34
CA PRO A 626 -18.38 -5.08 -43.36
C PRO A 626 -17.00 -4.81 -42.76
N SER A 627 -16.22 -3.95 -43.42
CA SER A 627 -14.91 -3.57 -42.91
C SER A 627 -15.04 -2.63 -41.71
N LEU A 628 -13.96 -2.47 -40.93
CA LEU A 628 -13.93 -1.48 -39.86
C LEU A 628 -14.15 -0.05 -40.40
N GLU A 629 -13.72 0.22 -41.63
CA GLU A 629 -13.95 1.52 -42.29
C GLU A 629 -15.43 1.72 -42.59
N ASP A 630 -16.12 0.70 -43.10
CA ASP A 630 -17.57 0.74 -43.32
C ASP A 630 -18.33 0.92 -41.99
N MET A 631 -17.88 0.26 -40.92
CA MET A 631 -18.51 0.40 -39.60
C MET A 631 -18.32 1.79 -39.00
N ILE A 632 -17.13 2.39 -39.17
CA ILE A 632 -16.83 3.76 -38.71
C ILE A 632 -17.66 4.77 -39.51
N ALA A 633 -17.71 4.62 -40.83
CA ALA A 633 -18.49 5.46 -41.74
C ALA A 633 -20.01 5.30 -41.55
N GLY A 634 -20.45 4.18 -40.96
CA GLY A 634 -21.86 3.85 -40.78
C GLY A 634 -22.52 3.29 -42.03
N THR A 635 -21.74 2.84 -43.01
CA THR A 635 -22.20 2.18 -44.24
C THR A 635 -22.29 0.66 -44.09
N GLY A 636 -21.73 0.09 -43.02
CA GLY A 636 -21.83 -1.34 -42.70
C GLY A 636 -23.22 -1.72 -42.17
N GLU A 637 -23.99 -2.47 -42.95
CA GLU A 637 -25.34 -2.95 -42.55
C GLU A 637 -25.27 -4.10 -41.52
N MET A 638 -24.95 -3.79 -40.26
CA MET A 638 -25.05 -4.74 -39.14
C MET A 638 -25.41 -4.05 -37.82
N PRO A 639 -26.11 -4.73 -36.89
CA PRO A 639 -26.36 -4.20 -35.55
C PRO A 639 -25.05 -4.12 -34.75
N ILE A 640 -24.47 -2.92 -34.65
CA ILE A 640 -23.26 -2.66 -33.87
C ILE A 640 -23.60 -2.38 -32.40
N GLY A 641 -22.83 -2.96 -31.48
CA GLY A 641 -22.88 -2.58 -30.06
C GLY A 641 -22.08 -1.30 -29.81
N TYR A 642 -22.54 -0.45 -28.87
CA TYR A 642 -21.91 0.85 -28.54
C TYR A 642 -21.75 1.77 -29.76
N GLU A 643 -22.85 2.00 -30.48
CA GLU A 643 -22.86 2.87 -31.66
C GLU A 643 -22.42 4.30 -31.32
N PRO A 644 -21.46 4.89 -32.07
CA PRO A 644 -21.14 6.28 -31.89
C PRO A 644 -22.25 7.20 -32.38
N GLU A 645 -22.39 8.34 -31.72
CA GLU A 645 -23.20 9.42 -32.24
C GLU A 645 -22.76 9.78 -33.66
N ALA A 646 -23.71 10.05 -34.55
CA ALA A 646 -23.41 10.37 -35.95
C ALA A 646 -22.40 11.53 -36.09
N ALA A 647 -22.44 12.50 -35.18
CA ALA A 647 -21.51 13.63 -35.12
C ALA A 647 -20.06 13.23 -34.79
N ALA A 648 -19.84 12.09 -34.12
CA ALA A 648 -18.50 11.61 -33.76
C ALA A 648 -17.82 10.83 -34.91
N ARG A 649 -18.58 10.30 -35.88
CA ARG A 649 -18.05 9.47 -36.97
C ARG A 649 -16.98 10.18 -37.82
N PRO A 650 -17.15 11.45 -38.25
CA PRO A 650 -16.10 12.18 -38.98
C PRO A 650 -14.82 12.41 -38.17
N TYR A 651 -14.91 12.43 -36.84
CA TYR A 651 -13.73 12.48 -35.97
C TYR A 651 -13.03 11.12 -35.94
N TYR A 652 -13.78 10.02 -35.80
CA TYR A 652 -13.22 8.67 -35.79
C TYR A 652 -12.49 8.34 -37.09
N GLU A 653 -13.07 8.65 -38.24
CA GLU A 653 -12.43 8.46 -39.55
C GLU A 653 -11.10 9.20 -39.62
N ARG A 654 -11.12 10.51 -39.36
CA ARG A 654 -9.90 11.35 -39.42
C ARG A 654 -8.83 10.90 -38.43
N ALA A 655 -9.19 10.75 -37.16
CA ALA A 655 -8.23 10.44 -36.10
C ALA A 655 -7.60 9.06 -36.33
N THR A 656 -8.40 8.09 -36.76
CA THR A 656 -7.89 6.74 -37.07
C THR A 656 -6.99 6.74 -38.30
N GLY A 657 -7.35 7.48 -39.36
CA GLY A 657 -6.50 7.62 -40.54
C GLY A 657 -5.16 8.31 -40.25
N LEU A 658 -5.17 9.37 -39.44
CA LEU A 658 -3.94 10.03 -38.98
C LEU A 658 -3.05 9.08 -38.17
N PHE A 659 -3.65 8.30 -37.27
CA PHE A 659 -2.91 7.33 -36.46
C PHE A 659 -2.33 6.19 -37.30
N ASP A 660 -3.07 5.66 -38.28
CA ASP A 660 -2.60 4.62 -39.19
C ASP A 660 -1.45 5.13 -40.07
N GLY A 661 -1.57 6.35 -40.61
CA GLY A 661 -0.50 7.01 -41.35
C GLY A 661 0.76 7.22 -40.52
N PHE A 662 0.60 7.67 -39.27
CA PHE A 662 1.72 7.78 -38.31
C PHE A 662 2.37 6.42 -38.03
N ALA A 663 1.58 5.39 -37.77
CA ALA A 663 2.07 4.04 -37.48
C ALA A 663 2.81 3.42 -38.67
N ALA A 664 2.30 3.62 -39.88
CA ALA A 664 2.93 3.17 -41.12
C ALA A 664 4.27 3.90 -41.36
N ASN A 665 4.29 5.23 -41.25
CA ASN A 665 5.51 6.00 -41.43
C ASN A 665 6.60 5.58 -40.42
N LEU A 666 6.23 5.40 -39.16
CA LEU A 666 7.16 4.95 -38.12
C LEU A 666 7.73 3.56 -38.42
N ALA A 667 6.91 2.63 -38.95
CA ALA A 667 7.37 1.32 -39.38
C ALA A 667 8.33 1.39 -40.58
N ASP A 668 8.01 2.24 -41.57
CA ASP A 668 8.82 2.42 -42.78
C ASP A 668 10.18 3.08 -42.45
N GLU A 669 10.20 4.10 -41.59
CA GLU A 669 11.45 4.74 -41.14
C GLU A 669 12.37 3.75 -40.42
N THR A 670 11.84 2.90 -39.53
CA THR A 670 12.63 1.85 -38.87
C THR A 670 13.12 0.78 -39.84
N ALA A 671 12.31 0.42 -40.86
CA ALA A 671 12.69 -0.56 -41.87
C ALA A 671 13.81 -0.04 -42.78
N GLN A 672 13.81 1.26 -43.09
CA GLN A 672 14.85 1.91 -43.89
C GLN A 672 16.17 2.09 -43.12
N ASP A 673 16.09 2.45 -41.84
CA ASP A 673 17.25 2.60 -40.96
C ASP A 673 16.92 2.07 -39.56
N GLY A 674 17.51 0.92 -39.21
CA GLY A 674 17.32 0.27 -37.91
C GLY A 674 17.80 1.09 -36.70
N ARG A 675 18.41 2.26 -36.91
CA ARG A 675 18.74 3.24 -35.85
C ARG A 675 17.60 4.23 -35.58
N ARG A 676 16.64 4.38 -36.50
CA ARG A 676 15.45 5.24 -36.36
C ARG A 676 14.33 4.50 -35.64
N THR A 677 14.62 4.18 -34.38
CA THR A 677 13.73 3.45 -33.48
C THR A 677 13.98 3.91 -32.05
N PHE A 678 12.94 3.96 -31.23
CA PHE A 678 13.08 4.14 -29.79
C PHE A 678 13.55 2.85 -29.12
N ASP A 679 13.39 1.70 -29.78
CA ASP A 679 13.96 0.43 -29.34
C ASP A 679 14.74 -0.29 -30.45
N VAL A 680 16.06 -0.25 -30.35
CA VAL A 680 16.92 -1.04 -31.25
C VAL A 680 16.70 -2.54 -30.98
N PRO A 681 16.44 -3.35 -32.03
CA PRO A 681 16.33 -4.80 -31.93
C PRO A 681 17.59 -5.43 -31.31
N ARG A 682 17.45 -6.63 -30.73
CA ARG A 682 18.63 -7.42 -30.36
C ARG A 682 19.41 -7.79 -31.61
N GLY A 683 20.74 -7.88 -31.48
CA GLY A 683 21.57 -8.47 -32.53
C GLY A 683 21.14 -9.92 -32.81
N GLU A 684 21.50 -10.46 -33.98
CA GLU A 684 21.23 -11.86 -34.35
C GLU A 684 21.87 -12.86 -33.37
N ASP A 685 22.94 -12.45 -32.69
CA ASP A 685 23.61 -13.18 -31.61
C ASP A 685 22.90 -13.08 -30.24
N GLY A 686 21.77 -12.38 -30.18
CA GLY A 686 21.01 -12.12 -28.95
C GLY A 686 21.60 -11.02 -28.05
N SER A 687 22.71 -10.38 -28.44
CA SER A 687 23.34 -9.31 -27.67
C SER A 687 22.49 -8.04 -27.66
N LEU A 688 22.48 -7.34 -26.52
CA LEU A 688 21.81 -6.04 -26.39
C LEU A 688 22.71 -4.94 -26.96
N PRO A 689 22.24 -4.12 -27.93
CA PRO A 689 23.02 -2.98 -28.38
C PRO A 689 23.19 -1.98 -27.23
N ARG A 690 24.44 -1.70 -26.84
CA ARG A 690 24.78 -0.81 -25.70
C ARG A 690 24.30 0.63 -25.88
N ARG A 691 24.02 1.07 -27.11
CA ARG A 691 23.61 2.44 -27.44
C ARG A 691 22.35 2.39 -28.32
N GLY A 692 21.34 3.15 -27.93
CA GLY A 692 20.08 3.27 -28.69
C GLY A 692 18.96 2.29 -28.30
N ALA A 693 19.23 1.26 -27.49
CA ALA A 693 18.18 0.36 -26.99
C ALA A 693 17.23 1.06 -26.00
N ALA A 694 15.96 0.65 -25.96
CA ALA A 694 15.04 1.11 -24.93
C ALA A 694 15.42 0.49 -23.57
N PRO A 695 15.12 1.18 -22.44
CA PRO A 695 15.29 0.61 -21.11
C PRO A 695 14.59 -0.76 -20.98
N ARG A 696 15.20 -1.70 -20.23
CA ARG A 696 14.70 -3.07 -20.05
C ARG A 696 14.40 -3.40 -18.57
N PRO A 697 13.37 -4.22 -18.27
CA PRO A 697 12.41 -4.84 -19.19
C PRO A 697 11.54 -3.79 -19.93
N LYS A 698 11.04 -4.17 -21.11
CA LYS A 698 10.22 -3.27 -21.95
C LYS A 698 8.86 -3.04 -21.30
N MET A 699 8.44 -1.78 -21.26
CA MET A 699 7.04 -1.45 -20.98
C MET A 699 6.17 -1.89 -22.16
N THR A 700 5.03 -2.52 -21.88
CA THR A 700 4.03 -2.86 -22.89
C THR A 700 2.70 -2.22 -22.52
N LEU A 701 2.09 -1.49 -23.44
CA LEU A 701 0.75 -0.96 -23.26
C LEU A 701 -0.25 -2.10 -23.52
N ARG A 702 -0.94 -2.53 -22.48
CA ARG A 702 -2.03 -3.51 -22.58
C ARG A 702 -3.33 -2.84 -22.18
N PRO A 703 -4.39 -2.88 -23.02
CA PRO A 703 -5.69 -2.39 -22.61
C PRO A 703 -6.17 -3.21 -21.42
N ARG A 704 -6.40 -2.53 -20.28
CA ARG A 704 -7.05 -3.10 -19.09
C ARG A 704 -8.26 -2.22 -18.74
N PRO A 705 -9.33 -2.80 -18.17
CA PRO A 705 -10.49 -2.03 -17.72
C PRO A 705 -10.08 -0.91 -16.75
N LEU A 706 -10.60 0.29 -16.96
CA LEU A 706 -10.22 1.54 -16.27
C LEU A 706 -10.71 1.66 -14.81
N ILE A 707 -11.12 0.57 -14.16
CA ILE A 707 -11.82 0.59 -12.86
C ILE A 707 -11.03 1.35 -11.76
N ASP A 708 -9.72 1.49 -11.93
CA ASP A 708 -8.80 2.11 -10.96
C ASP A 708 -8.06 3.37 -11.48
N ASN A 709 -8.57 4.04 -12.54
CA ASN A 709 -7.96 5.27 -13.05
C ASN A 709 -8.71 6.54 -12.61
N ASP A 710 -7.96 7.64 -12.50
CA ASP A 710 -8.50 8.96 -12.17
C ASP A 710 -9.47 9.45 -13.27
N PRO A 711 -10.75 9.73 -12.98
CA PRO A 711 -11.70 10.26 -13.96
C PRO A 711 -11.29 11.62 -14.53
N LEU A 712 -10.35 12.34 -13.91
CA LEU A 712 -9.74 13.53 -14.51
C LEU A 712 -8.90 13.22 -15.76
N ALA A 713 -8.38 12.00 -15.90
CA ALA A 713 -7.62 11.60 -17.08
C ALA A 713 -8.50 11.63 -18.34
N GLU A 714 -9.80 11.36 -18.22
CA GLU A 714 -10.76 11.47 -19.32
C GLU A 714 -11.18 12.93 -19.57
N ALA A 715 -11.15 13.77 -18.54
CA ALA A 715 -11.47 15.21 -18.63
C ALA A 715 -10.34 16.07 -19.20
N ALA A 716 -9.18 15.48 -19.54
CA ALA A 716 -8.11 16.12 -20.30
C ALA A 716 -8.55 16.38 -21.77
N GLY A 717 -9.58 17.19 -21.94
CA GLY A 717 -9.97 17.76 -23.23
C GLY A 717 -8.95 18.81 -23.70
N PRO A 718 -9.06 19.25 -24.98
CA PRO A 718 -8.08 20.12 -25.64
C PRO A 718 -7.94 21.55 -25.05
N SER A 719 -8.58 21.85 -23.92
CA SER A 719 -8.50 23.15 -23.23
C SER A 719 -7.24 23.34 -22.39
N HIS A 720 -6.43 22.30 -22.15
CA HIS A 720 -5.04 22.48 -21.74
C HIS A 720 -4.19 22.91 -22.96
N ARG A 721 -4.48 24.10 -23.50
CA ARG A 721 -3.51 24.78 -24.36
C ARG A 721 -2.30 25.08 -23.50
N PHE A 722 -1.15 24.59 -23.94
CA PHE A 722 0.13 25.15 -23.54
C PHE A 722 0.08 26.64 -23.90
N ASP A 723 -0.12 27.51 -22.90
CA ASP A 723 0.15 28.93 -23.06
C ASP A 723 1.67 29.05 -23.21
N ASP A 724 2.10 29.14 -24.47
CA ASP A 724 3.43 29.56 -24.84
C ASP A 724 3.55 31.06 -24.57
N GLN A 725 3.77 31.41 -23.29
CA GLN A 725 4.44 32.67 -22.97
C GLN A 725 5.94 32.51 -23.26
N ARG A 726 6.31 32.78 -24.51
CA ARG A 726 7.60 33.41 -24.81
C ARG A 726 7.39 34.54 -25.79
N THR A 727 7.24 35.73 -25.22
CA THR A 727 7.51 37.00 -25.85
C THR A 727 8.99 37.09 -26.27
N SER A 728 9.20 37.81 -27.39
CA SER A 728 10.43 38.25 -28.06
C SER A 728 11.22 37.21 -28.85
#